data_AF-A0A2D7W7N9-F1
#
_entry.id   AF-A0A2D7W7N9-F1
#
_cell.length_a   1.000
_cell.length_b   1.000
_cell.length_c   1.000
_cell.angle_alpha   90.00
_cell.angle_beta   90.00
_cell.angle_gamma   90.00
#
_symmetry.space_group_name_H-M   'P 1'
#
loop_
_entity.id
_entity.type
_entity.pdbx_description
1 polymer ?
#
loop_
_entity_poly.entity_id
_entity_poly.type
_entity_poly.pdbx_seq_one_letter_code
_entity_poly.pdbx_strand_id
1 'polypeptide(L)'
;MEMDDSMSKSNVENLNSFSMIRIIFCIFLLITAIFSQTNPDTVNSIIERENSAIDNEINLLGIQDNENWLVLRVEFPNQNFPDISYNQMFFGDNSISEYINQLTGGDTDLSIHIHDEIWKSPYTESYWGTDLGEIRDYGSQESGGASALASTAIEDSFINLNLSKWDLDGDSVIDRLLILHSGNAQELGGSSTSIWSHYSQLESSIEFSGYIVEHYTMASIHGGIGVILHEMMHQMGAVDLYDVHSNTPSRNWHGLGDWDIMASGNWINNGNSPSLPGAATLDLIGAINPIKINPKISDNYTIKPTANGGNPLVIDLSEGEKIWISLRSNIGFDKGLPGHGILLEHQDSNFGDFDDNEVNSDPKMAWVKIIEADGDDALQRARDYGSNGDVFQVNSIFGSLGHPIRDNRGLLAQWTISITNISSDSATIYFQSHYPNISVKMPRNPIELLDEESIFIDIILDTQCTFLVEYNEELNINSIQIDLEEGYHNIKIYDNTNIISKQGIVSGKLGCMGESFVDFNLQWYIVGHKLSNSTLESTIIWDSKSTIELYPVYFGNNSRIYSISLDGPVERIGTVVTQGNINTSDSITLDINPNGLLEPGMIAKGDLVFIDNKKTEQRIPIILTSNYDLPFMDLINWLSIPSNTLTVITVSLFFSLVFNTRNK
;
A
#
# COMPACT_ATOMS: atom_id res chain seq x y z
N MET A 1 64.98 47.92 35.28
CA MET A 1 63.61 48.04 35.80
C MET A 1 62.70 47.85 34.59
N GLU A 2 62.65 46.60 34.12
CA GLU A 2 61.78 46.10 33.06
C GLU A 2 60.59 45.47 33.77
N MET A 3 59.43 46.12 33.71
CA MET A 3 58.12 45.56 34.06
C MET A 3 57.09 46.64 33.69
N ASP A 4 56.77 46.74 32.39
CA ASP A 4 55.52 47.39 31.94
C ASP A 4 55.11 47.04 30.50
N ASP A 5 55.91 46.28 29.74
CA ASP A 5 55.64 45.98 28.33
C ASP A 5 54.96 44.62 28.06
N SER A 6 54.74 43.77 29.07
CA SER A 6 54.17 42.42 28.90
C SER A 6 52.66 42.31 29.15
N MET A 7 52.04 43.28 29.83
CA MET A 7 50.59 43.26 30.13
C MET A 7 49.73 43.91 29.04
N SER A 8 50.36 44.65 28.11
CA SER A 8 49.71 45.25 26.94
C SER A 8 49.53 44.23 25.80
N LYS A 9 50.50 43.34 25.56
CA LYS A 9 50.45 42.38 24.43
C LYS A 9 49.45 41.23 24.61
N SER A 10 49.25 40.71 25.83
CA SER A 10 48.33 39.57 26.05
C SER A 10 46.85 39.94 25.97
N ASN A 11 46.49 41.19 26.32
CA ASN A 11 45.14 41.71 26.12
C ASN A 11 44.84 41.97 24.64
N VAL A 12 45.84 42.42 23.85
CA VAL A 12 45.68 42.67 22.41
C VAL A 12 45.55 41.36 21.61
N GLU A 13 46.26 40.29 21.98
CA GLU A 13 46.12 38.98 21.33
C GLU A 13 44.75 38.31 21.60
N ASN A 14 44.23 38.40 22.83
CA ASN A 14 42.89 37.87 23.16
C ASN A 14 41.75 38.65 22.50
N LEU A 15 41.85 39.97 22.40
CA LEU A 15 40.88 40.81 21.67
C LEU A 15 40.85 40.47 20.17
N ASN A 16 42.01 40.18 19.57
CA ASN A 16 42.11 39.77 18.16
C ASN A 16 41.54 38.37 17.90
N SER A 17 41.71 37.42 18.82
CA SER A 17 41.14 36.07 18.70
C SER A 17 39.61 36.08 18.74
N PHE A 18 39.00 36.82 19.67
CA PHE A 18 37.54 36.98 19.74
C PHE A 18 36.98 37.73 18.51
N SER A 19 37.72 38.72 18.00
CA SER A 19 37.39 39.41 16.75
C SER A 19 37.41 38.45 15.55
N MET A 20 38.43 37.59 15.44
CA MET A 20 38.55 36.60 14.37
C MET A 20 37.42 35.56 14.42
N ILE A 21 37.11 35.01 15.59
CA ILE A 21 36.01 34.04 15.75
C ILE A 21 34.68 34.67 15.34
N ARG A 22 34.42 35.92 15.74
CA ARG A 22 33.22 36.66 15.35
C ARG A 22 33.15 36.91 13.85
N ILE A 23 34.26 37.26 13.22
CA ILE A 23 34.34 37.44 11.75
C ILE A 23 34.05 36.13 11.03
N ILE A 24 34.65 35.01 11.47
CA ILE A 24 34.42 33.69 10.88
C ILE A 24 32.95 33.28 11.00
N PHE A 25 32.33 33.51 12.16
CA PHE A 25 30.92 33.17 12.39
C PHE A 25 29.97 34.06 11.55
N CYS A 26 30.27 35.36 11.41
CA CYS A 26 29.52 36.25 10.52
C CYS A 26 29.63 35.84 9.06
N ILE A 27 30.82 35.42 8.60
CA ILE A 27 31.02 34.91 7.24
C ILE A 27 30.21 33.62 7.04
N PHE A 28 30.23 32.72 8.01
CA PHE A 28 29.44 31.48 7.97
C PHE A 28 27.93 31.77 7.85
N LEU A 29 27.38 32.64 8.71
CA LEU A 29 25.96 33.03 8.64
C LEU A 29 25.57 33.64 7.29
N LEU A 30 26.45 34.46 6.69
CA LEU A 30 26.21 35.05 5.38
C LEU A 30 26.24 33.99 4.26
N ILE A 31 27.17 33.04 4.33
CA ILE A 31 27.24 31.91 3.38
C ILE A 31 25.99 31.05 3.50
N THR A 32 25.53 30.75 4.72
CA THR A 32 24.29 29.98 4.95
C THR A 32 23.07 30.71 4.40
N ALA A 33 22.95 32.02 4.61
CA ALA A 33 21.88 32.83 4.04
C ALA A 33 21.88 32.82 2.50
N ILE A 34 23.07 32.99 1.89
CA ILE A 34 23.22 32.97 0.43
C ILE A 34 22.87 31.59 -0.11
N PHE A 35 23.39 30.53 0.50
CA PHE A 35 23.14 29.15 0.08
C PHE A 35 21.64 28.80 0.14
N SER A 36 20.96 29.23 1.21
CA SER A 36 19.52 29.03 1.41
C SER A 36 18.69 29.70 0.30
N GLN A 37 19.11 30.90 -0.15
CA GLN A 37 18.42 31.62 -1.21
C GLN A 37 18.75 31.12 -2.62
N THR A 38 19.96 30.60 -2.84
CA THR A 38 20.37 30.09 -4.16
C THR A 38 19.92 28.65 -4.42
N ASN A 39 19.62 27.89 -3.35
CA ASN A 39 19.19 26.49 -3.45
C ASN A 39 17.94 26.24 -2.58
N PRO A 40 16.84 26.97 -2.81
CA PRO A 40 15.65 26.88 -1.96
C PRO A 40 15.04 25.47 -1.97
N ASP A 41 14.97 24.82 -3.13
CA ASP A 41 14.37 23.47 -3.27
C ASP A 41 15.12 22.41 -2.45
N THR A 42 16.46 22.50 -2.40
CA THR A 42 17.28 21.58 -1.60
C THR A 42 17.09 21.80 -0.10
N VAL A 43 17.00 23.05 0.34
CA VAL A 43 16.81 23.37 1.77
C VAL A 43 15.38 23.03 2.21
N ASN A 44 14.39 23.36 1.39
CA ASN A 44 12.99 23.03 1.65
C ASN A 44 12.82 21.51 1.70
N SER A 45 13.31 20.76 0.71
CA SER A 45 13.17 19.29 0.68
C SER A 45 13.89 18.56 1.82
N ILE A 46 15.02 19.07 2.34
CA ILE A 46 15.70 18.46 3.49
C ILE A 46 14.86 18.63 4.77
N ILE A 47 14.29 19.83 4.98
CA ILE A 47 13.48 20.14 6.16
C ILE A 47 12.09 19.52 6.04
N GLU A 48 11.51 19.49 4.83
CA GLU A 48 10.26 18.79 4.53
C GLU A 48 10.42 17.28 4.67
N ARG A 49 11.56 16.68 4.33
CA ARG A 49 11.83 15.25 4.56
C ARG A 49 11.87 14.88 6.05
N GLU A 50 12.29 15.81 6.92
CA GLU A 50 12.17 15.63 8.37
C GLU A 50 10.74 15.86 8.88
N ASN A 51 9.94 16.73 8.26
CA ASN A 51 8.55 17.00 8.65
C ASN A 51 7.51 16.04 8.04
N SER A 52 7.80 15.43 6.89
CA SER A 52 6.96 14.38 6.27
C SER A 52 7.09 13.05 6.99
N ALA A 53 8.08 12.89 7.87
CA ALA A 53 8.08 11.83 8.88
C ALA A 53 7.08 12.10 10.04
N ILE A 54 6.25 13.15 9.94
CA ILE A 54 5.23 13.57 10.92
C ILE A 54 3.83 13.65 10.27
N ASP A 55 3.61 13.09 9.07
CA ASP A 55 2.27 12.59 8.74
C ASP A 55 2.16 11.25 9.48
N ASN A 56 1.18 11.14 10.40
CA ASN A 56 0.98 9.98 11.27
C ASN A 56 0.53 8.75 10.46
N GLU A 57 1.40 8.16 9.66
CA GLU A 57 1.24 6.76 9.26
C GLU A 57 1.39 5.92 10.52
N ILE A 58 0.30 5.30 10.98
CA ILE A 58 0.36 4.29 12.04
C ILE A 58 1.23 3.15 11.49
N ASN A 59 2.40 2.97 12.07
CA ASN A 59 3.31 1.91 11.68
C ASN A 59 2.87 0.61 12.35
N LEU A 60 1.98 -0.13 11.69
CA LEU A 60 1.45 -1.38 12.21
C LEU A 60 2.54 -2.43 12.34
N LEU A 61 2.61 -3.05 13.51
CA LEU A 61 3.57 -4.11 13.80
C LEU A 61 3.08 -5.44 13.23
N GLY A 62 3.85 -6.02 12.31
CA GLY A 62 3.65 -7.39 11.81
C GLY A 62 3.67 -8.44 12.93
N ILE A 63 3.44 -9.71 12.59
CA ILE A 63 3.39 -10.78 13.58
C ILE A 63 4.73 -10.96 14.31
N GLN A 64 4.67 -11.17 15.63
CA GLN A 64 5.85 -11.31 16.48
C GLN A 64 6.05 -12.74 17.00
N ASP A 65 7.28 -13.06 17.44
CA ASP A 65 7.58 -14.33 18.11
C ASP A 65 6.81 -14.48 19.44
N ASN A 66 6.53 -13.37 20.13
CA ASN A 66 5.75 -13.35 21.37
C ASN A 66 4.56 -12.41 21.19
N GLU A 67 3.39 -12.97 20.94
CA GLU A 67 2.15 -12.22 20.73
C GLU A 67 1.36 -12.15 22.04
N ASN A 68 0.96 -10.94 22.43
CA ASN A 68 0.04 -10.73 23.55
C ASN A 68 -1.18 -9.98 23.05
N TRP A 69 -2.36 -10.59 23.12
CA TRP A 69 -3.61 -9.98 22.65
C TRP A 69 -4.46 -9.56 23.84
N LEU A 70 -5.01 -8.35 23.81
CA LEU A 70 -5.98 -7.86 24.80
C LEU A 70 -7.39 -8.01 24.24
N VAL A 71 -8.26 -8.72 24.97
CA VAL A 71 -9.67 -8.86 24.63
C VAL A 71 -10.53 -8.06 25.62
N LEU A 72 -11.11 -6.96 25.15
CA LEU A 72 -12.11 -6.18 25.88
C LEU A 72 -13.51 -6.68 25.53
N ARG A 73 -14.33 -6.99 26.54
CA ARG A 73 -15.70 -7.47 26.33
C ARG A 73 -16.70 -6.34 26.51
N VAL A 74 -17.61 -6.19 25.54
CA VAL A 74 -18.69 -5.20 25.53
C VAL A 74 -20.04 -5.90 25.60
N GLU A 75 -20.84 -5.58 26.62
CA GLU A 75 -22.21 -6.08 26.79
C GLU A 75 -23.25 -4.98 26.55
N PHE A 76 -24.20 -5.22 25.65
CA PHE A 76 -25.33 -4.31 25.43
C PHE A 76 -26.55 -4.65 26.30
N PRO A 77 -27.42 -3.68 26.61
CA PRO A 77 -28.69 -3.91 27.29
C PRO A 77 -29.54 -4.99 26.61
N ASN A 78 -29.90 -6.03 27.38
CA ASN A 78 -30.67 -7.20 26.93
C ASN A 78 -29.93 -8.17 25.98
N GLN A 79 -28.64 -7.97 25.74
CA GLN A 79 -27.77 -8.89 25.00
C GLN A 79 -26.60 -9.27 25.92
N ASN A 80 -26.80 -10.27 26.76
CA ASN A 80 -25.76 -10.66 27.73
C ASN A 80 -24.55 -11.26 27.02
N PHE A 81 -23.36 -10.92 27.48
CA PHE A 81 -22.13 -11.51 26.97
C PHE A 81 -22.02 -12.97 27.46
N PRO A 82 -21.76 -13.96 26.58
CA PRO A 82 -21.61 -15.34 27.00
C PRO A 82 -20.34 -15.53 27.84
N ASP A 83 -20.33 -16.53 28.72
CA ASP A 83 -19.11 -16.87 29.47
C ASP A 83 -18.08 -17.47 28.50
N ILE A 84 -16.91 -16.81 28.40
CA ILE A 84 -15.81 -17.18 27.50
C ILE A 84 -14.56 -17.68 28.22
N SER A 85 -14.59 -17.84 29.55
CA SER A 85 -13.39 -18.22 30.34
C SER A 85 -12.77 -19.58 29.98
N TYR A 86 -13.49 -20.41 29.21
CA TYR A 86 -13.00 -21.68 28.64
C TYR A 86 -13.40 -21.84 27.17
N ASN A 87 -13.52 -20.73 26.45
CA ASN A 87 -14.05 -20.74 25.08
C ASN A 87 -13.11 -21.46 24.12
N GLN A 88 -13.66 -22.47 23.43
CA GLN A 88 -12.99 -23.20 22.35
C GLN A 88 -12.54 -22.29 21.20
N MET A 89 -13.15 -21.10 21.06
CA MET A 89 -12.77 -20.09 20.09
C MET A 89 -11.31 -19.65 20.22
N PHE A 90 -10.83 -19.46 21.44
CA PHE A 90 -9.47 -18.96 21.70
C PHE A 90 -8.45 -20.09 21.80
N PHE A 91 -8.82 -21.17 22.50
CA PHE A 91 -7.91 -22.28 22.81
C PHE A 91 -8.51 -23.65 22.46
N GLY A 92 -7.67 -24.55 21.92
CA GLY A 92 -8.03 -25.92 21.58
C GLY A 92 -8.02 -26.19 20.09
N ASP A 93 -8.66 -27.28 19.67
CA ASP A 93 -8.73 -27.66 18.26
C ASP A 93 -9.57 -26.64 17.47
N ASN A 94 -9.07 -26.22 16.30
CA ASN A 94 -9.70 -25.20 15.44
C ASN A 94 -9.96 -23.87 16.17
N SER A 95 -9.04 -23.45 17.05
CA SER A 95 -9.11 -22.17 17.75
C SER A 95 -8.19 -21.12 17.12
N ILE A 96 -8.32 -19.86 17.57
CA ILE A 96 -7.41 -18.76 17.21
C ILE A 96 -5.95 -19.12 17.52
N SER A 97 -5.68 -19.70 18.70
CA SER A 97 -4.32 -20.13 19.07
C SER A 97 -3.75 -21.20 18.15
N GLU A 98 -4.54 -22.21 17.77
CA GLU A 98 -4.10 -23.23 16.81
C GLU A 98 -3.90 -22.64 15.41
N TYR A 99 -4.73 -21.67 15.01
CA TYR A 99 -4.60 -20.98 13.74
C TYR A 99 -3.28 -20.21 13.65
N ILE A 100 -2.97 -19.38 14.66
CA ILE A 100 -1.71 -18.63 14.72
C ILE A 100 -0.51 -19.58 14.79
N ASN A 101 -0.63 -20.71 15.50
CA ASN A 101 0.43 -21.73 15.51
C ASN A 101 0.70 -22.31 14.12
N GLN A 102 -0.34 -22.67 13.35
CA GLN A 102 -0.16 -23.20 11.99
C GLN A 102 0.34 -22.13 11.01
N LEU A 103 -0.19 -20.91 11.10
CA LEU A 103 0.19 -19.77 10.27
C LEU A 103 1.70 -19.46 10.38
N THR A 104 2.23 -19.51 11.59
CA THR A 104 3.63 -19.18 11.91
C THR A 104 4.56 -20.39 11.92
N GLY A 105 4.06 -21.59 11.62
CA GLY A 105 4.85 -22.82 11.73
C GLY A 105 5.25 -23.18 13.17
N GLY A 106 4.63 -22.57 14.16
CA GLY A 106 4.92 -22.73 15.59
C GLY A 106 6.00 -21.81 16.12
N ASP A 107 6.43 -20.80 15.35
CA ASP A 107 7.45 -19.85 15.78
C ASP A 107 6.89 -18.77 16.73
N THR A 108 5.57 -18.54 16.73
CA THR A 108 4.90 -17.59 17.63
C THR A 108 4.28 -18.26 18.86
N ASP A 109 4.59 -17.73 20.05
CA ASP A 109 3.89 -18.01 21.30
C ASP A 109 2.78 -16.96 21.52
N LEU A 110 1.51 -17.39 21.48
CA LEU A 110 0.34 -16.53 21.62
C LEU A 110 -0.24 -16.58 23.03
N SER A 111 -0.27 -15.43 23.69
CA SER A 111 -0.97 -15.20 24.96
C SER A 111 -2.19 -14.31 24.75
N ILE A 112 -3.39 -14.85 24.97
CA ILE A 112 -4.64 -14.07 24.90
C ILE A 112 -5.10 -13.71 26.31
N HIS A 113 -5.15 -12.42 26.60
CA HIS A 113 -5.64 -11.89 27.87
C HIS A 113 -7.05 -11.32 27.71
N ILE A 114 -8.03 -12.01 28.30
CA ILE A 114 -9.39 -11.49 28.41
C ILE A 114 -9.46 -10.57 29.61
N HIS A 115 -9.79 -9.30 29.38
CA HIS A 115 -9.95 -8.32 30.45
C HIS A 115 -11.02 -8.79 31.46
N ASP A 116 -10.71 -8.69 32.75
CA ASP A 116 -11.50 -9.28 33.84
C ASP A 116 -12.93 -8.72 33.90
N GLU A 117 -13.09 -7.42 33.66
CA GLU A 117 -14.37 -6.75 33.65
C GLU A 117 -14.98 -6.73 32.24
N ILE A 118 -16.30 -6.93 32.18
CA ILE A 118 -17.11 -6.71 30.98
C ILE A 118 -17.62 -5.28 31.05
N TRP A 119 -17.24 -4.45 30.08
CA TRP A 119 -17.78 -3.10 29.99
C TRP A 119 -19.24 -3.17 29.55
N LYS A 120 -20.12 -2.53 30.32
CA LYS A 120 -21.57 -2.56 30.08
C LYS A 120 -21.98 -1.28 29.40
N SER A 121 -22.38 -1.39 28.14
CA SER A 121 -22.84 -0.24 27.39
C SER A 121 -24.09 0.36 28.04
N PRO A 122 -24.15 1.68 28.27
CA PRO A 122 -25.35 2.33 28.77
C PRO A 122 -26.49 2.34 27.74
N TYR A 123 -26.18 2.08 26.47
CA TYR A 123 -27.12 2.14 25.35
C TYR A 123 -27.16 0.81 24.57
N THR A 124 -28.25 0.58 23.83
CA THR A 124 -28.44 -0.62 23.00
C THR A 124 -27.45 -0.67 21.84
N GLU A 125 -27.20 -1.86 21.28
CA GLU A 125 -26.40 -2.03 20.06
C GLU A 125 -26.82 -1.05 18.95
N SER A 126 -28.12 -0.92 18.70
CA SER A 126 -28.67 -0.01 17.69
C SER A 126 -28.35 1.47 17.92
N TYR A 127 -28.03 1.89 19.14
CA TYR A 127 -27.60 3.27 19.39
C TYR A 127 -26.25 3.54 18.73
N TRP A 128 -25.39 2.53 18.65
CA TRP A 128 -24.02 2.60 18.11
C TRP A 128 -23.91 2.09 16.67
N GLY A 129 -24.58 1.00 16.31
CA GLY A 129 -24.40 0.29 15.02
C GLY A 129 -25.53 0.50 14.00
N THR A 130 -26.25 1.62 14.03
CA THR A 130 -27.28 1.89 13.00
C THR A 130 -26.67 2.49 11.75
N ASP A 131 -26.96 1.90 10.59
CA ASP A 131 -26.53 2.41 9.29
C ASP A 131 -27.24 3.71 8.90
N LEU A 132 -26.53 4.59 8.19
CA LEU A 132 -27.09 5.80 7.57
C LEU A 132 -26.89 5.78 6.06
N GLY A 133 -27.90 5.29 5.33
CA GLY A 133 -27.79 5.11 3.89
C GLY A 133 -26.81 3.98 3.57
N GLU A 134 -25.73 4.29 2.86
CA GLU A 134 -24.63 3.34 2.57
C GLU A 134 -23.52 3.38 3.63
N ILE A 135 -23.56 4.33 4.57
CA ILE A 135 -22.57 4.44 5.65
C ILE A 135 -22.93 3.46 6.76
N ARG A 136 -22.07 2.47 6.98
CA ARG A 136 -22.23 1.49 8.06
C ARG A 136 -21.90 2.08 9.41
N ASP A 137 -22.51 1.54 10.47
CA ASP A 137 -22.13 1.81 11.86
C ASP A 137 -22.10 3.31 12.26
N TYR A 138 -22.88 4.14 11.56
CA TYR A 138 -23.02 5.57 11.84
C TYR A 138 -23.62 5.82 13.24
N GLY A 139 -24.43 4.88 13.70
CA GLY A 139 -25.17 4.96 14.95
C GLY A 139 -26.32 5.96 14.90
N SER A 140 -26.84 6.31 16.07
CA SER A 140 -27.78 7.42 16.17
C SER A 140 -27.05 8.76 16.01
N GLN A 141 -27.76 9.82 15.63
CA GLN A 141 -27.20 11.16 15.38
C GLN A 141 -26.35 11.73 16.54
N GLU A 142 -26.58 11.26 17.77
CA GLU A 142 -25.87 11.72 18.98
C GLU A 142 -24.81 10.73 19.49
N SER A 143 -24.67 9.56 18.86
CA SER A 143 -23.85 8.46 19.39
C SER A 143 -22.37 8.54 19.04
N GLY A 144 -22.03 9.07 17.85
CA GLY A 144 -20.68 8.92 17.29
C GLY A 144 -20.36 7.50 16.79
N GLY A 145 -21.37 6.64 16.63
CA GLY A 145 -21.22 5.34 15.97
C GLY A 145 -20.40 4.30 16.74
N ALA A 146 -19.93 3.28 16.02
CA ALA A 146 -19.07 2.24 16.59
C ALA A 146 -17.71 2.76 17.07
N SER A 147 -17.17 3.82 16.44
CA SER A 147 -15.93 4.47 16.88
C SER A 147 -16.06 5.04 18.29
N ALA A 148 -17.13 5.78 18.57
CA ALA A 148 -17.39 6.32 19.91
C ALA A 148 -17.64 5.22 20.96
N LEU A 149 -18.26 4.09 20.57
CA LEU A 149 -18.39 2.91 21.43
C LEU A 149 -17.01 2.37 21.82
N ALA A 150 -16.10 2.22 20.86
CA ALA A 150 -14.74 1.75 21.11
C ALA A 150 -14.00 2.69 22.07
N SER A 151 -13.94 3.98 21.76
CA SER A 151 -13.28 4.99 22.60
C SER A 151 -13.81 4.98 24.03
N THR A 152 -15.13 5.02 24.20
CA THR A 152 -15.76 5.03 25.54
C THR A 152 -15.45 3.76 26.32
N ALA A 153 -15.54 2.59 25.68
CA ALA A 153 -15.27 1.32 26.33
C ALA A 153 -13.80 1.18 26.76
N ILE A 154 -12.86 1.65 25.93
CA ILE A 154 -11.42 1.69 26.22
C ILE A 154 -11.15 2.65 27.40
N GLU A 155 -11.66 3.88 27.32
CA GLU A 155 -11.50 4.91 28.36
C GLU A 155 -11.97 4.46 29.73
N ASP A 156 -13.15 3.86 29.82
CA ASP A 156 -13.67 3.39 31.10
C ASP A 156 -12.90 2.19 31.65
N SER A 157 -12.42 1.31 30.77
CA SER A 157 -11.83 0.03 31.17
C SER A 157 -10.34 0.11 31.51
N PHE A 158 -9.59 1.04 30.88
CA PHE A 158 -8.12 1.02 30.94
C PHE A 158 -7.52 1.90 32.05
N ILE A 159 -8.32 2.68 32.78
CA ILE A 159 -7.87 3.68 33.80
C ILE A 159 -6.83 3.13 34.80
N ASN A 160 -6.93 1.84 35.16
CA ASN A 160 -6.03 1.21 36.13
C ASN A 160 -5.30 -0.02 35.57
N LEU A 161 -5.32 -0.20 34.24
CA LEU A 161 -4.69 -1.33 33.58
C LEU A 161 -3.23 -0.99 33.26
N ASN A 162 -2.30 -1.89 33.60
CA ASN A 162 -0.91 -1.75 33.14
C ASN A 162 -0.82 -2.30 31.71
N LEU A 163 -0.65 -1.42 30.74
CA LEU A 163 -0.69 -1.75 29.32
C LEU A 163 0.63 -2.26 28.73
N SER A 164 1.73 -2.23 29.49
CA SER A 164 3.09 -2.62 29.05
C SER A 164 3.23 -4.02 28.42
N LYS A 165 2.25 -4.90 28.56
CA LYS A 165 2.28 -6.25 27.96
C LYS A 165 1.83 -6.28 26.50
N TRP A 166 1.13 -5.24 26.05
CA TRP A 166 0.54 -5.15 24.71
C TRP A 166 1.23 -4.11 23.83
N ASP A 167 2.33 -3.56 24.33
CA ASP A 167 3.36 -2.82 23.59
C ASP A 167 4.50 -3.82 23.32
N LEU A 168 4.44 -4.47 22.15
CA LEU A 168 5.25 -5.61 21.77
C LEU A 168 6.63 -5.20 21.27
N ASP A 169 6.79 -4.00 20.72
CA ASP A 169 8.06 -3.49 20.20
C ASP A 169 8.70 -2.37 21.05
N GLY A 170 7.98 -1.86 22.04
CA GLY A 170 8.48 -0.88 23.02
C GLY A 170 8.33 0.58 22.57
N ASP A 171 7.51 0.86 21.56
CA ASP A 171 7.25 2.22 21.06
C ASP A 171 6.17 2.98 21.88
N SER A 172 5.59 2.30 22.88
CA SER A 172 4.49 2.79 23.74
C SER A 172 3.12 2.84 23.08
N VAL A 173 2.93 2.26 21.90
CA VAL A 173 1.64 2.04 21.25
C VAL A 173 1.13 0.62 21.59
N ILE A 174 -0.19 0.44 21.62
CA ILE A 174 -0.81 -0.86 21.89
C ILE A 174 -1.12 -1.60 20.58
N ASP A 175 -0.44 -2.72 20.36
CA ASP A 175 -0.41 -3.42 19.06
C ASP A 175 -1.60 -4.34 18.78
N ARG A 176 -2.20 -4.93 19.82
CA ARG A 176 -3.16 -6.04 19.70
C ARG A 176 -4.37 -5.86 20.60
N LEU A 177 -5.40 -5.20 20.07
CA LEU A 177 -6.65 -4.93 20.80
C LEU A 177 -7.88 -5.46 20.07
N LEU A 178 -8.53 -6.45 20.67
CA LEU A 178 -9.82 -7.00 20.25
C LEU A 178 -10.94 -6.51 21.17
N ILE A 179 -11.89 -5.78 20.63
CA ILE A 179 -13.18 -5.47 21.26
C ILE A 179 -14.19 -6.51 20.79
N LEU A 180 -14.64 -7.35 21.71
CA LEU A 180 -15.61 -8.40 21.43
C LEU A 180 -16.95 -7.99 22.01
N HIS A 181 -17.99 -7.82 21.18
CA HIS A 181 -19.31 -7.39 21.63
C HIS A 181 -20.35 -8.53 21.64
N SER A 182 -21.37 -8.41 22.51
CA SER A 182 -22.48 -9.37 22.63
C SER A 182 -23.59 -9.21 21.59
N GLY A 183 -23.50 -8.16 20.76
CA GLY A 183 -24.42 -7.87 19.67
C GLY A 183 -24.38 -8.90 18.54
N ASN A 184 -25.33 -8.83 17.61
CA ASN A 184 -25.33 -9.75 16.46
C ASN A 184 -24.28 -9.30 15.42
N ALA A 185 -23.74 -10.25 14.66
CA ALA A 185 -22.87 -9.97 13.52
C ALA A 185 -23.72 -9.49 12.33
N GLN A 186 -23.54 -8.24 11.89
CA GLN A 186 -24.28 -7.72 10.73
C GLN A 186 -23.91 -8.47 9.44
N GLU A 187 -22.63 -8.79 9.28
CA GLU A 187 -22.06 -9.53 8.16
C GLU A 187 -22.63 -10.96 8.00
N LEU A 188 -23.18 -11.52 9.07
CA LEU A 188 -23.87 -12.82 9.08
C LEU A 188 -25.40 -12.70 8.93
N GLY A 189 -25.90 -11.56 8.46
CA GLY A 189 -27.32 -11.31 8.27
C GLY A 189 -28.03 -10.71 9.48
N GLY A 190 -27.28 -10.08 10.39
CA GLY A 190 -27.83 -9.16 11.38
C GLY A 190 -28.59 -8.00 10.73
N SER A 191 -29.40 -7.27 11.50
CA SER A 191 -30.08 -6.08 10.98
C SER A 191 -29.08 -4.95 10.71
N SER A 192 -29.46 -3.96 9.91
CA SER A 192 -28.75 -2.67 9.69
C SER A 192 -28.64 -1.78 10.93
N THR A 193 -28.82 -2.38 12.11
CA THR A 193 -28.72 -1.77 13.44
C THR A 193 -27.80 -2.58 14.35
N SER A 194 -27.19 -3.63 13.80
CA SER A 194 -26.17 -4.46 14.46
C SER A 194 -24.82 -3.98 13.95
N ILE A 195 -23.77 -4.15 14.73
CA ILE A 195 -22.44 -3.67 14.34
C ILE A 195 -21.83 -4.60 13.29
N TRP A 196 -21.21 -4.04 12.24
CA TRP A 196 -20.39 -4.79 11.30
C TRP A 196 -18.98 -4.97 11.88
N SER A 197 -18.46 -6.20 11.90
CA SER A 197 -17.11 -6.46 12.40
C SER A 197 -16.05 -5.72 11.55
N HIS A 198 -15.10 -5.02 12.17
CA HIS A 198 -14.11 -4.21 11.47
C HIS A 198 -12.82 -4.00 12.27
N TYR A 199 -11.70 -3.81 11.57
CA TYR A 199 -10.55 -3.04 12.03
C TYR A 199 -10.76 -1.54 11.74
N SER A 200 -10.39 -0.67 12.68
CA SER A 200 -10.39 0.78 12.46
C SER A 200 -9.36 1.47 13.35
N GLN A 201 -8.93 2.64 12.89
CA GLN A 201 -8.22 3.60 13.72
C GLN A 201 -9.22 4.38 14.59
N LEU A 202 -8.78 4.81 15.76
CA LEU A 202 -9.53 5.74 16.61
C LEU A 202 -9.45 7.15 16.01
N GLU A 203 -10.55 7.90 16.03
CA GLU A 203 -10.57 9.30 15.56
C GLU A 203 -9.57 10.20 16.31
N SER A 204 -9.25 9.82 17.55
CA SER A 204 -8.23 10.45 18.37
C SER A 204 -7.57 9.38 19.20
N SER A 205 -6.24 9.35 19.22
CA SER A 205 -5.50 8.43 20.05
C SER A 205 -5.77 8.69 21.53
N ILE A 206 -5.76 7.62 22.32
CA ILE A 206 -6.11 7.68 23.75
C ILE A 206 -4.88 7.31 24.57
N GLU A 207 -4.46 8.22 25.45
CA GLU A 207 -3.26 8.04 26.27
C GLU A 207 -3.61 7.55 27.69
N PHE A 208 -3.01 6.44 28.12
CA PHE A 208 -3.09 5.93 29.49
C PHE A 208 -1.70 5.66 30.06
N SER A 209 -1.32 6.42 31.09
CA SER A 209 -0.08 6.17 31.84
C SER A 209 1.19 6.09 30.95
N GLY A 210 1.23 6.88 29.88
CA GLY A 210 2.35 6.92 28.92
C GLY A 210 2.26 5.91 27.77
N TYR A 211 1.17 5.14 27.67
CA TYR A 211 0.85 4.29 26.52
C TYR A 211 -0.25 4.92 25.66
N ILE A 212 -0.23 4.63 24.37
CA ILE A 212 -1.16 5.19 23.38
C ILE A 212 -1.95 4.05 22.75
N VAL A 213 -3.27 4.19 22.68
CA VAL A 213 -4.14 3.32 21.87
C VAL A 213 -4.56 4.11 20.64
N GLU A 214 -4.23 3.60 19.45
CA GLU A 214 -4.51 4.28 18.17
C GLU A 214 -5.48 3.52 17.27
N HIS A 215 -5.58 2.21 17.42
CA HIS A 215 -6.44 1.36 16.61
C HIS A 215 -7.06 0.22 17.42
N TYR A 216 -8.11 -0.38 16.88
CA TYR A 216 -8.79 -1.52 17.48
C TYR A 216 -9.41 -2.41 16.40
N THR A 217 -9.70 -3.64 16.78
CA THR A 217 -10.56 -4.54 16.02
C THR A 217 -11.83 -4.75 16.82
N MET A 218 -12.99 -4.57 16.21
CA MET A 218 -14.28 -4.83 16.83
C MET A 218 -14.98 -5.97 16.10
N ALA A 219 -15.43 -6.98 16.84
CA ALA A 219 -16.16 -8.10 16.27
C ALA A 219 -17.25 -8.60 17.20
N SER A 220 -18.25 -9.26 16.62
CA SER A 220 -19.26 -9.97 17.41
C SER A 220 -18.71 -11.30 17.93
N ILE A 221 -19.04 -11.65 19.18
CA ILE A 221 -18.81 -13.00 19.72
C ILE A 221 -19.54 -14.10 18.90
N HIS A 222 -20.50 -13.71 18.08
CA HIS A 222 -21.27 -14.59 17.20
C HIS A 222 -20.74 -14.63 15.76
N GLY A 223 -19.67 -13.90 15.42
CA GLY A 223 -19.10 -13.79 14.07
C GLY A 223 -18.29 -15.00 13.59
N GLY A 224 -17.82 -15.86 14.51
CA GLY A 224 -16.93 -16.98 14.19
C GLY A 224 -15.43 -16.59 14.16
N ILE A 225 -14.54 -17.58 14.15
CA ILE A 225 -13.08 -17.32 14.23
C ILE A 225 -12.54 -16.69 12.95
N GLY A 226 -13.12 -16.99 11.78
CA GLY A 226 -12.68 -16.45 10.50
C GLY A 226 -12.79 -14.93 10.43
N VAL A 227 -13.91 -14.37 10.88
CA VAL A 227 -14.12 -12.92 10.97
C VAL A 227 -13.14 -12.30 11.96
N ILE A 228 -13.03 -12.84 13.17
CA ILE A 228 -12.08 -12.30 14.16
C ILE A 228 -10.64 -12.32 13.65
N LEU A 229 -10.21 -13.44 13.06
CA LEU A 229 -8.85 -13.58 12.54
C LEU A 229 -8.58 -12.63 11.37
N HIS A 230 -9.54 -12.49 10.44
CA HIS A 230 -9.47 -11.53 9.33
C HIS A 230 -9.25 -10.11 9.85
N GLU A 231 -10.12 -9.63 10.75
CA GLU A 231 -10.03 -8.27 11.28
C GLU A 231 -8.80 -8.06 12.17
N MET A 232 -8.34 -9.10 12.88
CA MET A 232 -7.11 -9.03 13.69
C MET A 232 -5.85 -8.99 12.81
N MET A 233 -5.87 -9.56 11.61
CA MET A 233 -4.72 -9.51 10.70
C MET A 233 -4.49 -8.12 10.11
N HIS A 234 -5.53 -7.28 10.01
CA HIS A 234 -5.32 -5.87 9.67
C HIS A 234 -4.42 -5.16 10.69
N GLN A 235 -4.50 -5.50 11.99
CA GLN A 235 -3.56 -4.97 13.01
C GLN A 235 -2.11 -5.43 12.80
N MET A 236 -1.88 -6.42 11.94
CA MET A 236 -0.55 -6.93 11.54
C MET A 236 -0.10 -6.35 10.20
N GLY A 237 -0.86 -5.43 9.60
CA GLY A 237 -0.58 -4.85 8.29
C GLY A 237 -1.14 -5.64 7.11
N ALA A 238 -1.97 -6.67 7.33
CA ALA A 238 -2.67 -7.33 6.23
C ALA A 238 -3.70 -6.38 5.59
N VAL A 239 -3.97 -6.61 4.31
CA VAL A 239 -4.91 -5.83 3.50
C VAL A 239 -5.95 -6.74 2.87
N ASP A 240 -7.12 -6.20 2.59
CA ASP A 240 -8.19 -6.89 1.89
C ASP A 240 -7.78 -7.22 0.47
N LEU A 241 -7.96 -8.49 0.11
CA LEU A 241 -7.58 -9.03 -1.19
C LEU A 241 -8.78 -9.31 -2.09
N TYR A 242 -9.99 -8.96 -1.64
CA TYR A 242 -11.19 -8.86 -2.46
C TYR A 242 -11.43 -7.40 -2.88
N ASP A 243 -12.35 -7.20 -3.81
CA ASP A 243 -12.77 -5.87 -4.23
C ASP A 243 -13.59 -5.19 -3.12
N VAL A 244 -12.95 -4.31 -2.35
CA VAL A 244 -13.61 -3.50 -1.32
C VAL A 244 -14.49 -2.44 -1.98
N HIS A 245 -15.64 -2.13 -1.38
CA HIS A 245 -16.58 -1.17 -1.96
C HIS A 245 -16.02 0.26 -1.90
N SER A 246 -15.51 0.73 -3.03
CA SER A 246 -14.96 2.08 -3.18
C SER A 246 -15.81 2.99 -4.06
N ASN A 247 -15.47 4.28 -4.06
CA ASN A 247 -15.97 5.25 -5.05
C ASN A 247 -15.33 5.06 -6.43
N THR A 248 -14.29 4.23 -6.55
CA THR A 248 -13.60 3.92 -7.80
C THR A 248 -14.34 2.81 -8.56
N PRO A 249 -14.57 2.93 -9.88
CA PRO A 249 -15.33 1.93 -10.62
C PRO A 249 -14.61 0.57 -10.78
N SER A 250 -14.77 -0.33 -9.81
CA SER A 250 -14.16 -1.67 -9.79
C SER A 250 -14.72 -2.65 -10.85
N ARG A 251 -14.08 -3.83 -10.96
CA ARG A 251 -14.62 -4.98 -11.70
C ARG A 251 -15.07 -6.05 -10.72
N ASN A 252 -16.25 -6.61 -10.93
CA ASN A 252 -16.71 -7.76 -10.15
C ASN A 252 -15.74 -8.95 -10.32
N TRP A 253 -15.00 -9.27 -9.27
CA TRP A 253 -14.09 -10.41 -9.17
C TRP A 253 -13.94 -10.84 -7.69
N HIS A 254 -13.40 -12.03 -7.44
CA HIS A 254 -13.32 -12.60 -6.08
C HIS A 254 -11.94 -12.49 -5.44
N GLY A 255 -11.02 -11.70 -6.01
CA GLY A 255 -9.69 -11.57 -5.44
C GLY A 255 -8.94 -12.89 -5.40
N LEU A 256 -8.44 -13.26 -4.21
CA LEU A 256 -7.84 -14.57 -3.96
C LEU A 256 -8.87 -15.66 -3.59
N GLY A 257 -10.16 -15.32 -3.45
CA GLY A 257 -11.22 -16.28 -3.12
C GLY A 257 -10.97 -17.02 -1.80
N ASP A 258 -11.26 -18.32 -1.77
CA ASP A 258 -11.08 -19.20 -0.62
C ASP A 258 -9.58 -19.45 -0.30
N TRP A 259 -8.67 -19.07 -1.19
CA TRP A 259 -7.24 -19.34 -1.03
C TRP A 259 -6.54 -18.46 0.02
N ASP A 260 -7.15 -17.33 0.42
CA ASP A 260 -6.60 -16.42 1.43
C ASP A 260 -7.71 -15.94 2.38
N ILE A 261 -7.41 -15.90 3.68
CA ILE A 261 -8.33 -15.38 4.70
C ILE A 261 -8.65 -13.90 4.50
N MET A 262 -7.75 -13.12 3.90
CA MET A 262 -7.96 -11.72 3.54
C MET A 262 -8.83 -11.56 2.29
N ALA A 263 -9.30 -12.67 1.70
CA ALA A 263 -10.32 -12.70 0.66
C ALA A 263 -11.60 -13.38 1.18
N SER A 264 -12.12 -14.39 0.46
CA SER A 264 -13.30 -15.15 0.91
C SER A 264 -12.94 -16.33 1.83
N GLY A 265 -11.66 -16.59 2.03
CA GLY A 265 -11.15 -17.67 2.88
C GLY A 265 -11.59 -17.58 4.34
N ASN A 266 -11.91 -16.38 4.84
CA ASN A 266 -12.50 -16.17 6.16
C ASN A 266 -13.89 -16.80 6.31
N TRP A 267 -14.62 -17.05 5.22
CA TRP A 267 -15.99 -17.58 5.24
C TRP A 267 -16.09 -19.10 5.12
N ILE A 268 -14.96 -19.80 4.93
CA ILE A 268 -14.96 -21.26 4.79
C ILE A 268 -15.63 -21.90 6.02
N ASN A 269 -16.56 -22.82 5.74
CA ASN A 269 -17.38 -23.50 6.76
C ASN A 269 -18.13 -22.51 7.68
N ASN A 270 -18.68 -21.44 7.11
CA ASN A 270 -19.35 -20.33 7.82
C ASN A 270 -18.42 -19.67 8.87
N GLY A 271 -17.15 -19.48 8.52
CA GLY A 271 -16.15 -18.83 9.38
C GLY A 271 -15.63 -19.66 10.56
N ASN A 272 -15.93 -20.96 10.60
CA ASN A 272 -15.43 -21.86 11.66
C ASN A 272 -14.10 -22.52 11.31
N SER A 273 -13.67 -22.48 10.06
CA SER A 273 -12.43 -23.11 9.60
C SER A 273 -11.85 -22.32 8.44
N PRO A 274 -11.45 -21.05 8.68
CA PRO A 274 -10.92 -20.19 7.64
C PRO A 274 -9.66 -20.79 7.01
N SER A 275 -9.36 -20.45 5.76
CA SER A 275 -8.07 -20.84 5.16
C SER A 275 -6.91 -20.11 5.82
N LEU A 276 -5.69 -20.66 5.66
CA LEU A 276 -4.48 -19.88 5.96
C LEU A 276 -4.25 -18.82 4.88
N PRO A 277 -3.54 -17.73 5.20
CA PRO A 277 -3.22 -16.71 4.20
C PRO A 277 -2.34 -17.26 3.08
N GLY A 278 -2.41 -16.61 1.92
CA GLY A 278 -1.49 -16.80 0.81
C GLY A 278 -0.08 -16.33 1.16
N ALA A 279 0.89 -16.72 0.33
CA ALA A 279 2.28 -16.36 0.51
C ALA A 279 2.51 -14.84 0.51
N ALA A 280 1.79 -14.08 -0.32
CA ALA A 280 1.91 -12.62 -0.35
C ALA A 280 1.45 -11.97 0.97
N THR A 281 0.34 -12.43 1.54
CA THR A 281 -0.16 -11.96 2.85
C THR A 281 0.78 -12.35 3.98
N LEU A 282 1.29 -13.59 3.97
CA LEU A 282 2.27 -14.05 4.96
C LEU A 282 3.58 -13.23 4.89
N ASP A 283 4.05 -12.88 3.70
CA ASP A 283 5.22 -11.99 3.50
C ASP A 283 4.94 -10.60 4.08
N LEU A 284 3.74 -10.05 3.81
CA LEU A 284 3.32 -8.72 4.25
C LEU A 284 3.28 -8.59 5.77
N ILE A 285 2.71 -9.58 6.47
CA ILE A 285 2.64 -9.58 7.94
C ILE A 285 3.90 -10.09 8.62
N GLY A 286 4.93 -10.49 7.86
CA GLY A 286 6.20 -10.99 8.41
C GLY A 286 6.18 -12.43 8.94
N ALA A 287 5.22 -13.26 8.52
CA ALA A 287 5.02 -14.62 9.01
C ALA A 287 5.87 -15.71 8.30
N ILE A 288 6.63 -15.35 7.26
CA ILE A 288 7.44 -16.30 6.48
C ILE A 288 8.84 -15.78 6.17
N ASN A 289 9.74 -16.71 5.85
CA ASN A 289 11.06 -16.41 5.29
C ASN A 289 11.24 -17.18 3.97
N PRO A 290 10.84 -16.59 2.83
CA PRO A 290 10.71 -17.32 1.59
C PRO A 290 12.04 -17.74 0.98
N ILE A 291 12.03 -18.87 0.28
CA ILE A 291 13.21 -19.40 -0.41
C ILE A 291 13.31 -18.70 -1.76
N LYS A 292 14.23 -17.73 -1.83
CA LYS A 292 14.53 -16.99 -3.08
C LYS A 292 15.25 -17.90 -4.07
N ILE A 293 14.64 -18.10 -5.24
CA ILE A 293 15.25 -18.85 -6.33
C ILE A 293 16.23 -17.94 -7.07
N ASN A 294 17.46 -18.42 -7.30
CA ASN A 294 18.35 -17.76 -8.25
C ASN A 294 17.94 -18.12 -9.68
N PRO A 295 17.43 -17.18 -10.47
CA PRO A 295 16.79 -17.52 -11.73
C PRO A 295 17.81 -17.94 -12.81
N LYS A 296 19.12 -17.75 -12.58
CA LYS A 296 20.22 -18.13 -13.49
C LYS A 296 20.75 -19.56 -13.25
N ILE A 297 20.30 -20.26 -12.21
CA ILE A 297 20.83 -21.58 -11.83
C ILE A 297 19.70 -22.60 -11.82
N SER A 298 19.89 -23.73 -12.50
CA SER A 298 18.95 -24.85 -12.42
C SER A 298 19.19 -25.63 -11.12
N ASP A 299 18.13 -25.93 -10.37
CA ASP A 299 18.22 -26.63 -9.10
C ASP A 299 16.91 -27.36 -8.74
N ASN A 300 16.98 -28.25 -7.74
CA ASN A 300 15.80 -28.88 -7.15
C ASN A 300 15.48 -28.25 -5.80
N TYR A 301 14.21 -27.89 -5.63
CA TYR A 301 13.68 -27.34 -4.39
C TYR A 301 12.71 -28.34 -3.76
N THR A 302 12.69 -28.39 -2.44
CA THR A 302 11.67 -29.12 -1.67
C THR A 302 11.00 -28.16 -0.71
N ILE A 303 9.69 -28.03 -0.83
CA ILE A 303 8.87 -27.18 0.06
C ILE A 303 7.92 -28.04 0.87
N LYS A 304 7.59 -27.55 2.07
CA LYS A 304 6.58 -28.15 2.96
C LYS A 304 5.24 -27.42 2.78
N PRO A 305 4.12 -28.01 3.23
CA PRO A 305 2.83 -27.33 3.21
C PRO A 305 2.82 -26.07 4.10
N THR A 306 2.07 -25.05 3.69
CA THR A 306 1.87 -23.81 4.46
C THR A 306 1.40 -24.10 5.89
N ALA A 307 0.40 -24.96 6.06
CA ALA A 307 -0.13 -25.37 7.36
C ALA A 307 0.86 -26.10 8.30
N ASN A 308 2.06 -26.45 7.82
CA ASN A 308 3.14 -27.01 8.63
C ASN A 308 4.35 -26.04 8.71
N GLY A 309 4.14 -24.73 8.56
CA GLY A 309 5.21 -23.72 8.56
C GLY A 309 6.11 -23.79 7.33
N GLY A 310 5.58 -24.24 6.20
CA GLY A 310 6.34 -24.36 4.96
C GLY A 310 6.61 -23.03 4.30
N ASN A 311 7.88 -22.61 4.23
CA ASN A 311 8.26 -21.43 3.47
C ASN A 311 8.01 -21.63 1.96
N PRO A 312 7.36 -20.67 1.27
CA PRO A 312 7.14 -20.72 -0.17
C PRO A 312 8.45 -20.46 -0.94
N LEU A 313 8.47 -20.82 -2.22
CA LEU A 313 9.49 -20.32 -3.15
C LEU A 313 9.04 -18.95 -3.69
N VAL A 314 10.00 -18.09 -3.96
CA VAL A 314 9.75 -16.79 -4.62
C VAL A 314 10.71 -16.59 -5.79
N ILE A 315 10.17 -16.07 -6.89
CA ILE A 315 10.91 -15.74 -8.12
C ILE A 315 10.54 -14.33 -8.54
N ASP A 316 11.55 -13.45 -8.63
CA ASP A 316 11.36 -12.13 -9.21
C ASP A 316 11.18 -12.25 -10.74
N LEU A 317 10.08 -11.70 -11.27
CA LEU A 317 9.81 -11.61 -12.70
C LEU A 317 10.36 -10.31 -13.28
N SER A 318 10.04 -9.20 -12.61
CA SER A 318 10.44 -7.85 -12.99
C SER A 318 10.54 -6.96 -11.74
N GLU A 319 10.88 -5.68 -11.93
CA GLU A 319 10.98 -4.73 -10.82
C GLU A 319 9.62 -4.56 -10.11
N GLY A 320 9.57 -4.96 -8.83
CA GLY A 320 8.36 -4.96 -8.00
C GLY A 320 7.38 -6.08 -8.33
N GLU A 321 7.78 -7.11 -9.08
CA GLU A 321 6.88 -8.16 -9.54
C GLU A 321 7.46 -9.55 -9.33
N LYS A 322 6.69 -10.45 -8.72
CA LYS A 322 7.15 -11.78 -8.32
C LYS A 322 6.08 -12.85 -8.42
N ILE A 323 6.53 -14.10 -8.51
CA ILE A 323 5.69 -15.29 -8.37
C ILE A 323 6.02 -15.98 -7.06
N TRP A 324 4.97 -16.28 -6.30
CA TRP A 324 5.03 -17.15 -5.14
C TRP A 324 4.60 -18.57 -5.50
N ILE A 325 5.25 -19.54 -4.89
CA ILE A 325 4.97 -20.96 -5.08
C ILE A 325 4.83 -21.61 -3.71
N SER A 326 3.60 -21.92 -3.31
CA SER A 326 3.29 -22.54 -2.02
C SER A 326 2.67 -23.92 -2.21
N LEU A 327 2.83 -24.78 -1.21
CA LEU A 327 2.15 -26.08 -1.17
C LEU A 327 0.95 -25.98 -0.23
N ARG A 328 -0.25 -26.14 -0.76
CA ARG A 328 -1.51 -26.21 0.02
C ARG A 328 -1.92 -27.68 0.14
N SER A 329 -2.05 -28.19 1.36
CA SER A 329 -2.30 -29.62 1.62
C SER A 329 -3.54 -29.83 2.48
N ASN A 330 -4.15 -31.01 2.40
CA ASN A 330 -5.37 -31.36 3.14
C ASN A 330 -5.08 -31.65 4.63
N ILE A 331 -4.55 -30.65 5.33
CA ILE A 331 -4.12 -30.69 6.73
C ILE A 331 -4.51 -29.37 7.41
N GLY A 332 -4.66 -29.39 8.73
CA GLY A 332 -4.96 -28.16 9.48
C GLY A 332 -6.19 -27.40 8.98
N PHE A 333 -6.06 -26.08 8.93
CA PHE A 333 -7.06 -25.15 8.40
C PHE A 333 -7.24 -25.26 6.87
N ASP A 334 -6.19 -25.63 6.14
CA ASP A 334 -6.23 -25.82 4.68
C ASP A 334 -7.08 -27.03 4.22
N LYS A 335 -7.58 -27.85 5.14
CA LYS A 335 -8.58 -28.90 4.83
C LYS A 335 -9.85 -28.33 4.18
N GLY A 336 -10.18 -27.08 4.49
CA GLY A 336 -11.37 -26.39 3.98
C GLY A 336 -11.22 -25.86 2.55
N LEU A 337 -10.00 -25.83 2.00
CA LEU A 337 -9.73 -25.31 0.66
C LEU A 337 -10.43 -26.13 -0.44
N PRO A 338 -10.73 -25.49 -1.58
CA PRO A 338 -11.39 -26.16 -2.71
C PRO A 338 -10.50 -27.20 -3.41
N GLY A 339 -9.18 -27.13 -3.23
CA GLY A 339 -8.20 -28.10 -3.75
C GLY A 339 -6.87 -28.10 -3.00
N HIS A 340 -6.02 -29.09 -3.33
CA HIS A 340 -4.72 -29.27 -2.69
C HIS A 340 -3.64 -29.57 -3.72
N GLY A 341 -2.51 -28.87 -3.65
CA GLY A 341 -1.43 -28.92 -4.64
C GLY A 341 -0.52 -27.69 -4.54
N ILE A 342 0.17 -27.39 -5.64
CA ILE A 342 0.99 -26.18 -5.74
C ILE A 342 0.09 -25.01 -6.15
N LEU A 343 0.01 -23.98 -5.31
CA LEU A 343 -0.68 -22.73 -5.60
C LEU A 343 0.34 -21.70 -6.09
N LEU A 344 -0.04 -20.94 -7.12
CA LEU A 344 0.76 -19.84 -7.66
C LEU A 344 0.07 -18.52 -7.39
N GLU A 345 0.78 -17.59 -6.78
CA GLU A 345 0.34 -16.20 -6.62
C GLU A 345 1.24 -15.30 -7.45
N HIS A 346 0.64 -14.42 -8.24
CA HIS A 346 1.33 -13.39 -9.01
C HIS A 346 1.14 -12.06 -8.30
N GLN A 347 2.23 -11.50 -7.79
CA GLN A 347 2.25 -10.23 -7.06
C GLN A 347 2.95 -9.13 -7.87
N ASP A 348 2.38 -7.92 -7.89
CA ASP A 348 2.98 -6.71 -8.46
C ASP A 348 2.79 -5.53 -7.49
N SER A 349 3.85 -5.18 -6.76
CA SER A 349 3.87 -4.10 -5.76
C SER A 349 3.85 -2.70 -6.37
N ASN A 350 3.74 -2.59 -7.69
CA ASN A 350 3.52 -1.30 -8.36
C ASN A 350 2.02 -1.02 -8.59
N PHE A 351 1.16 -1.94 -8.16
CA PHE A 351 -0.28 -1.78 -8.13
C PHE A 351 -0.81 -1.91 -6.70
N GLY A 352 -2.01 -1.37 -6.50
CA GLY A 352 -2.71 -1.34 -5.23
C GLY A 352 -2.48 -0.06 -4.43
N ASP A 353 -3.51 0.34 -3.70
CA ASP A 353 -3.45 1.42 -2.72
C ASP A 353 -3.52 0.82 -1.31
N PHE A 354 -2.42 0.91 -0.55
CA PHE A 354 -2.34 0.34 0.78
C PHE A 354 -2.97 1.24 1.84
N ASP A 355 -2.97 2.55 1.62
CA ASP A 355 -3.44 3.53 2.59
C ASP A 355 -4.97 3.41 2.75
N ASP A 356 -5.66 3.15 1.64
CA ASP A 356 -7.11 2.95 1.59
C ASP A 356 -7.54 1.49 1.62
N ASN A 357 -6.60 0.55 1.77
CA ASN A 357 -6.88 -0.90 1.75
C ASN A 357 -7.56 -1.35 0.42
N GLU A 358 -7.24 -0.66 -0.68
CA GLU A 358 -7.75 -0.87 -2.04
C GLU A 358 -6.67 -1.50 -2.94
N VAL A 359 -6.04 -2.59 -2.48
CA VAL A 359 -4.90 -3.17 -3.21
C VAL A 359 -5.30 -4.05 -4.41
N ASN A 360 -6.55 -4.51 -4.43
CA ASN A 360 -7.05 -5.53 -5.35
C ASN A 360 -8.37 -5.11 -6.04
N SER A 361 -8.54 -3.84 -6.40
CA SER A 361 -9.79 -3.32 -6.98
C SER A 361 -10.04 -3.70 -8.46
N ASP A 362 -8.99 -4.06 -9.22
CA ASP A 362 -9.11 -4.58 -10.60
C ASP A 362 -8.18 -5.79 -10.81
N PRO A 363 -8.67 -6.95 -11.31
CA PRO A 363 -7.84 -8.13 -11.57
C PRO A 363 -6.67 -7.89 -12.56
N LYS A 364 -6.75 -6.86 -13.40
CA LYS A 364 -5.66 -6.49 -14.32
C LYS A 364 -4.56 -5.65 -13.66
N MET A 365 -4.90 -4.94 -12.59
CA MET A 365 -4.03 -4.07 -11.82
C MET A 365 -4.05 -4.50 -10.35
N ALA A 366 -4.09 -5.80 -10.10
CA ALA A 366 -4.15 -6.35 -8.75
C ALA A 366 -2.76 -6.36 -8.15
N TRP A 367 -2.64 -6.01 -6.88
CA TRP A 367 -1.42 -6.21 -6.11
C TRP A 367 -1.06 -7.69 -6.04
N VAL A 368 -2.04 -8.59 -5.88
CA VAL A 368 -1.83 -10.03 -5.96
C VAL A 368 -3.04 -10.77 -6.52
N LYS A 369 -2.80 -11.83 -7.29
CA LYS A 369 -3.84 -12.74 -7.81
C LYS A 369 -3.37 -14.19 -7.90
N ILE A 370 -4.31 -15.12 -7.94
CA ILE A 370 -4.02 -16.54 -8.22
C ILE A 370 -3.81 -16.75 -9.71
N ILE A 371 -2.79 -17.52 -10.07
CA ILE A 371 -2.66 -18.12 -11.41
C ILE A 371 -3.32 -19.49 -11.35
N GLU A 372 -4.54 -19.60 -11.85
CA GLU A 372 -5.32 -20.84 -11.83
C GLU A 372 -4.74 -21.86 -12.84
N ALA A 373 -4.40 -23.06 -12.36
CA ALA A 373 -3.72 -24.07 -13.15
C ALA A 373 -4.54 -24.57 -14.36
N ASP A 374 -5.87 -24.54 -14.27
CA ASP A 374 -6.77 -24.88 -15.37
C ASP A 374 -6.92 -23.75 -16.42
N GLY A 375 -6.40 -22.56 -16.12
CA GLY A 375 -6.33 -21.40 -17.01
C GLY A 375 -7.69 -20.84 -17.39
N ASP A 376 -8.70 -21.05 -16.54
CA ASP A 376 -10.06 -20.67 -16.85
C ASP A 376 -10.38 -19.21 -16.43
N ASP A 377 -9.61 -18.61 -15.51
CA ASP A 377 -9.76 -17.25 -14.95
C ASP A 377 -11.07 -17.10 -14.13
N ALA A 378 -11.54 -18.12 -13.41
CA ALA A 378 -12.79 -18.12 -12.64
C ALA A 378 -12.85 -17.04 -11.56
N LEU A 379 -11.81 -16.90 -10.74
CA LEU A 379 -11.72 -15.85 -9.72
C LEU A 379 -11.81 -14.45 -10.34
N GLN A 380 -11.06 -14.21 -11.42
CA GLN A 380 -11.02 -12.93 -12.14
C GLN A 380 -12.34 -12.60 -12.87
N ARG A 381 -13.15 -13.61 -13.18
CA ARG A 381 -14.46 -13.46 -13.85
C ARG A 381 -15.65 -13.57 -12.89
N ALA A 382 -15.38 -13.62 -11.58
CA ALA A 382 -16.39 -13.82 -10.54
C ALA A 382 -17.29 -15.05 -10.79
N ARG A 383 -16.71 -16.20 -11.16
CA ARG A 383 -17.49 -17.43 -11.43
C ARG A 383 -17.59 -18.37 -10.24
N ASP A 384 -16.56 -18.41 -9.41
CA ASP A 384 -16.49 -19.14 -8.15
C ASP A 384 -15.45 -18.49 -7.22
N TYR A 385 -15.33 -19.02 -6.01
CA TYR A 385 -14.37 -18.58 -5.00
C TYR A 385 -13.08 -19.41 -5.03
N GLY A 386 -12.82 -20.12 -6.13
CA GLY A 386 -11.73 -21.08 -6.26
C GLY A 386 -12.23 -22.52 -6.44
N SER A 387 -11.39 -23.32 -7.06
CA SER A 387 -11.72 -24.68 -7.46
C SER A 387 -10.54 -25.65 -7.27
N ASN A 388 -10.81 -26.96 -7.28
CA ASN A 388 -9.73 -27.95 -7.31
C ASN A 388 -8.87 -27.89 -8.58
N GLY A 389 -9.34 -27.21 -9.64
CA GLY A 389 -8.62 -26.99 -10.88
C GLY A 389 -7.51 -25.95 -10.77
N ASP A 390 -7.54 -25.09 -9.76
CA ASP A 390 -6.64 -23.93 -9.67
C ASP A 390 -5.22 -24.31 -9.24
N VAL A 391 -5.06 -25.46 -8.59
CA VAL A 391 -3.77 -25.93 -8.05
C VAL A 391 -3.02 -26.84 -9.02
N PHE A 392 -1.73 -26.56 -9.22
CA PHE A 392 -0.84 -27.36 -10.05
C PHE A 392 -0.50 -28.69 -9.36
N GLN A 393 -0.49 -29.77 -10.16
CA GLN A 393 -0.34 -31.15 -9.69
C GLN A 393 1.00 -31.76 -10.14
N VAL A 394 1.26 -33.00 -9.72
CA VAL A 394 2.45 -33.75 -10.18
C VAL A 394 2.46 -33.83 -11.71
N ASN A 395 3.63 -33.59 -12.31
CA ASN A 395 3.88 -33.46 -13.75
C ASN A 395 3.37 -32.17 -14.41
N SER A 396 2.77 -31.23 -13.66
CA SER A 396 2.53 -29.90 -14.20
C SER A 396 3.85 -29.20 -14.51
N ILE A 397 3.83 -28.41 -15.59
CA ILE A 397 4.95 -27.61 -16.08
C ILE A 397 4.43 -26.18 -16.27
N PHE A 398 5.16 -25.19 -15.78
CA PHE A 398 4.84 -23.77 -15.95
C PHE A 398 6.10 -22.92 -16.05
N GLY A 399 5.97 -21.70 -16.58
CA GLY A 399 7.09 -20.79 -16.86
C GLY A 399 7.18 -20.48 -18.35
N SER A 400 8.31 -20.77 -18.98
CA SER A 400 8.52 -20.62 -20.43
C SER A 400 7.89 -21.74 -21.26
N LEU A 401 7.58 -22.87 -20.62
CA LEU A 401 6.90 -24.04 -21.19
C LEU A 401 5.71 -24.44 -20.32
N GLY A 402 4.76 -25.19 -20.91
CA GLY A 402 3.55 -25.61 -20.20
C GLY A 402 2.58 -24.43 -20.01
N HIS A 403 2.15 -24.18 -18.77
CA HIS A 403 1.35 -23.00 -18.44
C HIS A 403 2.25 -21.74 -18.49
N PRO A 404 2.02 -20.81 -19.43
CA PRO A 404 2.93 -19.69 -19.65
C PRO A 404 2.85 -18.68 -18.49
N ILE A 405 4.00 -18.31 -17.93
CA ILE A 405 4.11 -17.24 -16.94
C ILE A 405 4.72 -16.02 -17.62
N ARG A 406 4.02 -14.89 -17.57
CA ARG A 406 4.49 -13.60 -18.10
C ARG A 406 4.49 -12.57 -17.00
N ASP A 407 5.44 -11.65 -17.11
CA ASP A 407 5.40 -10.43 -16.32
C ASP A 407 4.31 -9.47 -16.83
N ASN A 408 3.94 -8.45 -16.04
CA ASN A 408 2.99 -7.39 -16.38
C ASN A 408 3.58 -6.40 -17.40
N ARG A 409 4.73 -6.72 -17.98
CA ARG A 409 5.36 -6.06 -19.13
C ARG A 409 5.34 -6.97 -20.37
N GLY A 410 4.65 -8.11 -20.30
CA GLY A 410 4.43 -9.03 -21.41
C GLY A 410 5.57 -10.00 -21.72
N LEU A 411 6.68 -9.95 -20.99
CA LEU A 411 7.84 -10.81 -21.19
C LEU A 411 7.59 -12.20 -20.61
N LEU A 412 7.82 -13.24 -21.40
CA LEU A 412 7.72 -14.63 -20.93
C LEU A 412 8.87 -14.93 -19.98
N ALA A 413 8.57 -15.69 -18.91
CA ALA A 413 9.55 -16.19 -17.97
C ALA A 413 10.72 -16.87 -18.72
N GLN A 414 11.95 -16.65 -18.25
CA GLN A 414 13.17 -17.25 -18.80
C GLN A 414 13.60 -18.48 -17.99
N TRP A 415 12.61 -19.22 -17.50
CA TRP A 415 12.79 -20.42 -16.69
C TRP A 415 11.59 -21.33 -16.86
N THR A 416 11.76 -22.62 -16.60
CA THR A 416 10.67 -23.60 -16.54
C THR A 416 10.71 -24.30 -15.19
N ILE A 417 9.55 -24.50 -14.60
CA ILE A 417 9.36 -25.33 -13.43
C ILE A 417 8.62 -26.60 -13.80
N SER A 418 9.07 -27.72 -13.27
CA SER A 418 8.37 -29.01 -13.34
C SER A 418 8.15 -29.56 -11.93
N ILE A 419 6.89 -29.89 -11.60
CA ILE A 419 6.55 -30.52 -10.34
C ILE A 419 6.82 -32.02 -10.47
N THR A 420 7.80 -32.52 -9.74
CA THR A 420 8.24 -33.93 -9.84
C THR A 420 7.54 -34.85 -8.84
N ASN A 421 7.15 -34.32 -7.67
CA ASN A 421 6.46 -35.06 -6.63
C ASN A 421 5.64 -34.12 -5.75
N ILE A 422 4.48 -34.59 -5.28
CA ILE A 422 3.65 -33.97 -4.24
C ILE A 422 3.23 -35.08 -3.29
N SER A 423 3.40 -34.83 -1.99
CA SER A 423 2.93 -35.65 -0.88
C SER A 423 2.20 -34.76 0.13
N SER A 424 1.61 -35.35 1.18
CA SER A 424 0.97 -34.57 2.25
C SER A 424 1.94 -33.66 3.02
N ASP A 425 3.24 -33.99 3.00
CA ASP A 425 4.23 -33.36 3.88
C ASP A 425 5.27 -32.54 3.10
N SER A 426 5.34 -32.71 1.78
CA SER A 426 6.29 -31.99 0.93
C SER A 426 5.98 -32.11 -0.56
N ALA A 427 6.50 -31.15 -1.35
CA ALA A 427 6.56 -31.20 -2.80
C ALA A 427 7.99 -30.97 -3.28
N THR A 428 8.38 -31.67 -4.36
CA THR A 428 9.69 -31.53 -5.00
C THR A 428 9.53 -30.90 -6.37
N ILE A 429 10.22 -29.79 -6.58
CA ILE A 429 10.10 -28.92 -7.75
C ILE A 429 11.47 -28.83 -8.41
N TYR A 430 11.53 -29.12 -9.71
CA TYR A 430 12.73 -28.90 -10.51
C TYR A 430 12.61 -27.55 -11.23
N PHE A 431 13.52 -26.63 -10.91
CA PHE A 431 13.67 -25.34 -11.58
C PHE A 431 14.75 -25.44 -12.64
N GLN A 432 14.41 -25.11 -13.88
CA GLN A 432 15.32 -25.07 -15.00
C GLN A 432 15.49 -23.63 -15.48
N SER A 433 16.71 -23.12 -15.41
CA SER A 433 17.04 -21.80 -15.93
C SER A 433 17.18 -21.83 -17.46
N HIS A 434 16.64 -20.81 -18.12
CA HIS A 434 16.80 -20.53 -19.53
C HIS A 434 17.29 -19.08 -19.77
N TYR A 435 17.89 -18.45 -18.75
CA TYR A 435 18.33 -17.06 -18.85
C TYR A 435 19.35 -16.88 -19.98
N PRO A 436 19.06 -16.02 -20.96
CA PRO A 436 20.05 -15.62 -21.96
C PRO A 436 21.08 -14.66 -21.36
N ASN A 437 22.16 -14.36 -22.09
CA ASN A 437 23.15 -13.34 -21.69
C ASN A 437 22.69 -11.93 -22.05
N ILE A 438 21.39 -11.67 -21.89
CA ILE A 438 20.77 -10.37 -22.14
C ILE A 438 19.78 -10.07 -21.03
N SER A 439 19.68 -8.80 -20.64
CA SER A 439 18.59 -8.32 -19.80
C SER A 439 17.69 -7.41 -20.63
N VAL A 440 16.39 -7.71 -20.64
CA VAL A 440 15.40 -7.01 -21.44
C VAL A 440 14.37 -6.42 -20.51
N LYS A 441 14.22 -5.09 -20.53
CA LYS A 441 13.19 -4.38 -19.79
C LYS A 441 12.15 -3.85 -20.76
N MET A 442 10.97 -4.47 -20.69
CA MET A 442 9.80 -4.08 -21.46
C MET A 442 9.07 -2.90 -20.80
N PRO A 443 8.38 -2.05 -21.57
CA PRO A 443 7.43 -1.08 -21.01
C PRO A 443 6.27 -1.80 -20.32
N ARG A 444 5.62 -1.11 -19.38
CA ARG A 444 4.42 -1.63 -18.69
C ARG A 444 3.31 -1.93 -19.69
N ASN A 445 2.61 -3.04 -19.49
CA ASN A 445 1.56 -3.54 -20.36
C ASN A 445 0.19 -3.38 -19.65
N PRO A 446 -0.85 -2.83 -20.31
CA PRO A 446 -0.88 -2.28 -21.65
C PRO A 446 -0.16 -0.92 -21.76
N ILE A 447 0.40 -0.63 -22.93
CA ILE A 447 1.12 0.61 -23.23
C ILE A 447 0.13 1.68 -23.69
N GLU A 448 0.12 2.82 -23.00
CA GLU A 448 -0.58 4.02 -23.48
C GLU A 448 0.32 4.81 -24.44
N LEU A 449 -0.15 5.00 -25.67
CA LEU A 449 0.54 5.78 -26.70
C LEU A 449 -0.27 7.04 -27.05
N LEU A 450 0.42 8.15 -27.27
CA LEU A 450 -0.16 9.28 -28.01
C LEU A 450 -0.09 9.02 -29.52
N ASP A 451 -0.77 9.86 -30.31
CA ASP A 451 -0.61 9.85 -31.76
C ASP A 451 0.89 10.05 -32.12
N GLU A 452 1.37 9.25 -33.07
CA GLU A 452 2.78 9.24 -33.54
C GLU A 452 3.84 8.79 -32.50
N GLU A 453 3.44 8.37 -31.29
CA GLU A 453 4.39 7.75 -30.35
C GLU A 453 4.82 6.35 -30.81
N SER A 454 6.04 5.98 -30.42
CA SER A 454 6.66 4.69 -30.74
C SER A 454 6.90 3.89 -29.46
N ILE A 455 6.94 2.57 -29.58
CA ILE A 455 7.29 1.68 -28.46
C ILE A 455 8.80 1.42 -28.49
N PHE A 456 9.43 1.60 -27.34
CA PHE A 456 10.84 1.31 -27.12
C PHE A 456 11.01 0.22 -26.06
N ILE A 457 12.09 -0.55 -26.19
CA ILE A 457 12.54 -1.52 -25.21
C ILE A 457 13.95 -1.20 -24.77
N ASP A 458 14.24 -1.50 -23.50
CA ASP A 458 15.55 -1.34 -22.91
C ASP A 458 16.27 -2.68 -22.89
N ILE A 459 17.51 -2.68 -23.38
CA ILE A 459 18.36 -3.87 -23.45
C ILE A 459 19.68 -3.56 -22.77
N ILE A 460 20.11 -4.44 -21.90
CA ILE A 460 21.43 -4.41 -21.28
C ILE A 460 22.16 -5.69 -21.69
N LEU A 461 23.31 -5.50 -22.31
CA LEU A 461 24.17 -6.57 -22.81
C LEU A 461 25.44 -6.67 -21.98
N ASP A 462 25.78 -7.89 -21.57
CA ASP A 462 27.06 -8.20 -20.91
C ASP A 462 28.21 -8.34 -21.92
N THR A 463 27.89 -8.61 -23.19
CA THR A 463 28.87 -8.74 -24.29
C THR A 463 28.25 -8.30 -25.61
N GLN A 464 29.09 -7.86 -26.57
CA GLN A 464 28.62 -7.53 -27.91
C GLN A 464 27.84 -8.70 -28.55
N CYS A 465 26.74 -8.40 -29.25
CA CYS A 465 25.96 -9.41 -29.95
C CYS A 465 25.18 -8.84 -31.13
N THR A 466 24.91 -9.68 -32.14
CA THR A 466 23.91 -9.37 -33.18
C THR A 466 22.54 -9.66 -32.60
N PHE A 467 21.82 -8.61 -32.24
CA PHE A 467 20.49 -8.68 -31.66
C PHE A 467 19.42 -8.76 -32.76
N LEU A 468 18.48 -9.68 -32.57
CA LEU A 468 17.35 -9.91 -33.47
C LEU A 468 16.04 -9.75 -32.71
N VAL A 469 15.09 -9.03 -33.29
CA VAL A 469 13.68 -9.00 -32.87
C VAL A 469 12.85 -9.48 -34.05
N GLU A 470 12.10 -10.56 -33.87
CA GLU A 470 11.09 -11.04 -34.80
C GLU A 470 9.73 -10.81 -34.17
N TYR A 471 8.89 -9.98 -34.76
CA TYR A 471 7.61 -9.64 -34.16
C TYR A 471 6.50 -9.53 -35.19
N ASN A 472 5.30 -9.81 -34.72
CA ASN A 472 4.06 -9.73 -35.45
C ASN A 472 3.33 -8.45 -35.05
N GLU A 473 2.89 -7.72 -36.05
CA GLU A 473 2.10 -6.50 -35.94
C GLU A 473 0.89 -6.64 -36.86
N GLU A 474 -0.31 -6.79 -36.29
CA GLU A 474 -1.57 -6.89 -37.07
C GLU A 474 -1.50 -7.84 -38.29
N LEU A 475 -0.81 -8.99 -38.14
CA LEU A 475 -0.54 -10.05 -39.14
C LEU A 475 0.67 -9.84 -40.07
N ASN A 476 1.39 -8.72 -39.97
CA ASN A 476 2.67 -8.52 -40.65
C ASN A 476 3.82 -9.05 -39.80
N ILE A 477 4.73 -9.82 -40.41
CA ILE A 477 5.97 -10.29 -39.77
C ILE A 477 7.05 -9.27 -40.07
N ASN A 478 7.59 -8.67 -39.01
CA ASN A 478 8.67 -7.71 -39.05
C ASN A 478 9.92 -8.30 -38.37
N SER A 479 11.10 -7.91 -38.84
CA SER A 479 12.36 -8.32 -38.23
C SER A 479 13.33 -7.14 -38.12
N ILE A 480 13.89 -6.92 -36.94
CA ILE A 480 14.94 -5.94 -36.70
C ILE A 480 16.21 -6.69 -36.37
N GLN A 481 17.30 -6.44 -37.10
CA GLN A 481 18.62 -6.99 -36.82
C GLN A 481 19.61 -5.84 -36.66
N ILE A 482 20.27 -5.78 -35.49
CA ILE A 482 21.20 -4.71 -35.13
C ILE A 482 22.40 -5.32 -34.40
N ASP A 483 23.61 -4.90 -34.75
CA ASP A 483 24.81 -5.22 -33.98
C ASP A 483 24.92 -4.25 -32.79
N LEU A 484 24.90 -4.80 -31.58
CA LEU A 484 24.94 -4.04 -30.34
C LEU A 484 26.24 -4.34 -29.58
N GLU A 485 26.86 -3.28 -29.07
CA GLU A 485 28.04 -3.36 -28.20
C GLU A 485 27.62 -3.71 -26.75
N GLU A 486 28.59 -4.02 -25.88
CA GLU A 486 28.34 -4.15 -24.43
C GLU A 486 27.74 -2.84 -23.85
N GLY A 487 26.75 -2.98 -22.95
CA GLY A 487 26.11 -1.85 -22.27
C GLY A 487 24.61 -1.72 -22.53
N TYR A 488 24.08 -0.51 -22.25
CA TYR A 488 22.66 -0.19 -22.35
C TYR A 488 22.28 0.35 -23.73
N HIS A 489 21.17 -0.15 -24.27
CA HIS A 489 20.60 0.24 -25.55
C HIS A 489 19.08 0.44 -25.42
N ASN A 490 18.56 1.46 -26.07
CA ASN A 490 17.13 1.71 -26.19
C ASN A 490 16.70 1.51 -27.65
N ILE A 491 15.89 0.50 -27.91
CA ILE A 491 15.54 0.05 -29.26
C ILE A 491 14.07 0.28 -29.55
N LYS A 492 13.77 0.95 -30.65
CA LYS A 492 12.41 1.10 -31.16
C LYS A 492 11.94 -0.22 -31.78
N ILE A 493 10.83 -0.76 -31.29
CA ILE A 493 10.23 -2.01 -31.80
C ILE A 493 8.91 -1.82 -32.54
N TYR A 494 8.27 -0.66 -32.41
CA TYR A 494 7.00 -0.37 -33.06
C TYR A 494 6.82 1.13 -33.28
N ASP A 495 6.17 1.51 -34.38
CA ASP A 495 5.99 2.90 -34.83
C ASP A 495 4.53 3.13 -35.26
N ASN A 496 3.83 4.02 -34.56
CA ASN A 496 2.39 4.26 -34.74
C ASN A 496 2.06 5.30 -35.84
N THR A 497 3.03 5.76 -36.62
CA THR A 497 2.85 6.91 -37.54
C THR A 497 1.87 6.71 -38.70
N ASN A 498 1.44 5.48 -39.02
CA ASN A 498 0.63 5.20 -40.24
C ASN A 498 -0.54 4.22 -40.03
N ILE A 499 -1.07 4.10 -38.81
CA ILE A 499 -1.99 3.01 -38.46
C ILE A 499 -3.43 3.52 -38.27
N ILE A 500 -4.38 2.71 -38.76
CA ILE A 500 -5.82 3.01 -38.70
C ILE A 500 -6.41 2.58 -37.35
N SER A 501 -5.82 1.55 -36.73
CA SER A 501 -6.28 1.03 -35.44
C SER A 501 -5.87 1.93 -34.28
N LYS A 502 -6.74 2.04 -33.28
CA LYS A 502 -6.46 2.75 -32.02
C LYS A 502 -5.99 1.82 -30.89
N GLN A 503 -5.84 0.54 -31.17
CA GLN A 503 -5.34 -0.46 -30.22
C GLN A 503 -4.80 -1.68 -30.97
N GLY A 504 -3.82 -2.36 -30.40
CA GLY A 504 -3.23 -3.52 -31.04
C GLY A 504 -2.37 -4.34 -30.10
N ILE A 505 -1.72 -5.34 -30.69
CA ILE A 505 -0.80 -6.23 -30.01
C ILE A 505 0.48 -6.30 -30.83
N VAL A 506 1.61 -6.09 -30.17
CA VAL A 506 2.96 -6.37 -30.70
C VAL A 506 3.49 -7.57 -29.94
N SER A 507 3.63 -8.69 -30.62
CA SER A 507 4.10 -9.93 -30.00
C SER A 507 5.19 -10.57 -30.83
N GLY A 508 6.16 -11.18 -30.20
CA GLY A 508 7.33 -11.64 -30.91
C GLY A 508 8.35 -12.32 -30.03
N LYS A 509 9.53 -12.52 -30.59
CA LYS A 509 10.70 -13.06 -29.93
C LYS A 509 11.88 -12.15 -30.15
N LEU A 510 12.73 -12.04 -29.16
CA LEU A 510 13.95 -11.25 -29.25
C LEU A 510 15.12 -11.93 -28.58
N GLY A 511 16.32 -11.63 -29.05
CA GLY A 511 17.54 -12.06 -28.40
C GLY A 511 18.78 -11.95 -29.27
N CYS A 512 19.93 -12.31 -28.70
CA CYS A 512 21.17 -12.41 -29.45
C CYS A 512 21.17 -13.64 -30.36
N MET A 513 21.62 -13.48 -31.60
CA MET A 513 21.76 -14.61 -32.53
C MET A 513 22.66 -15.71 -31.95
N GLY A 514 22.16 -16.94 -31.95
CA GLY A 514 22.85 -18.11 -31.39
C GLY A 514 22.52 -18.40 -29.91
N GLU A 515 21.75 -17.52 -29.26
CA GLU A 515 21.19 -17.75 -27.92
C GLU A 515 19.69 -18.09 -27.97
N SER A 516 19.11 -18.38 -26.81
CA SER A 516 17.66 -18.60 -26.68
C SER A 516 16.94 -17.25 -26.77
N PHE A 517 15.89 -17.17 -27.59
CA PHE A 517 15.09 -15.95 -27.68
C PHE A 517 14.03 -15.90 -26.59
N VAL A 518 13.78 -14.69 -26.08
CA VAL A 518 12.74 -14.39 -25.11
C VAL A 518 11.49 -13.95 -25.85
N ASP A 519 10.36 -14.55 -25.50
CA ASP A 519 9.05 -14.24 -26.08
C ASP A 519 8.43 -13.05 -25.35
N PHE A 520 7.78 -12.15 -26.07
CA PHE A 520 7.09 -11.00 -25.51
C PHE A 520 5.73 -10.77 -26.16
N ASN A 521 4.80 -10.19 -25.39
CA ASN A 521 3.46 -9.88 -25.83
C ASN A 521 2.98 -8.56 -25.20
N LEU A 522 2.99 -7.49 -25.99
CA LEU A 522 2.63 -6.14 -25.57
C LEU A 522 1.30 -5.74 -26.19
N GLN A 523 0.34 -5.37 -25.35
CA GLN A 523 -0.87 -4.68 -25.76
C GLN A 523 -0.59 -3.18 -25.74
N TRP A 524 -1.15 -2.45 -26.70
CA TRP A 524 -1.06 -0.99 -26.73
C TRP A 524 -2.38 -0.39 -27.18
N TYR A 525 -2.64 0.84 -26.78
CA TYR A 525 -3.74 1.64 -27.28
C TYR A 525 -3.40 3.12 -27.33
N ILE A 526 -4.05 3.82 -28.25
CA ILE A 526 -3.89 5.26 -28.45
C ILE A 526 -4.83 5.99 -27.49
N VAL A 527 -4.26 6.84 -26.65
CA VAL A 527 -4.98 7.77 -25.79
C VAL A 527 -4.94 9.18 -26.36
N GLY A 528 -5.95 9.98 -26.06
CA GLY A 528 -6.00 11.35 -26.56
C GLY A 528 -4.94 12.26 -25.94
N HIS A 529 -4.68 12.05 -24.65
CA HIS A 529 -3.62 12.69 -23.88
C HIS A 529 -3.27 11.84 -22.64
N LYS A 530 -2.14 12.17 -22.03
CA LYS A 530 -1.66 11.68 -20.71
C LYS A 530 -1.63 12.84 -19.73
N LEU A 531 -1.81 12.60 -18.44
CA LEU A 531 -1.69 13.62 -17.40
C LEU A 531 -0.31 13.58 -16.74
N SER A 532 0.18 14.73 -16.25
CA SER A 532 1.31 14.83 -15.33
C SER A 532 0.90 14.40 -13.92
N ASN A 533 1.84 13.87 -13.15
CA ASN A 533 1.67 13.57 -11.71
C ASN A 533 2.07 14.76 -10.80
N SER A 534 2.25 15.95 -11.37
CA SER A 534 2.61 17.15 -10.63
C SER A 534 1.46 17.61 -9.72
N THR A 535 1.76 17.84 -8.44
CA THR A 535 0.79 18.32 -7.44
C THR A 535 0.09 19.61 -7.88
N LEU A 536 -1.23 19.67 -7.71
CA LEU A 536 -2.04 20.85 -7.97
C LEU A 536 -2.41 21.54 -6.66
N GLU A 537 -2.14 22.83 -6.56
CA GLU A 537 -2.42 23.61 -5.36
C GLU A 537 -3.49 24.66 -5.63
N SER A 538 -4.39 24.88 -4.68
CA SER A 538 -5.40 25.93 -4.77
C SER A 538 -5.80 26.47 -3.40
N THR A 539 -6.33 27.69 -3.39
CA THR A 539 -6.89 28.32 -2.20
C THR A 539 -8.42 28.20 -2.20
N ILE A 540 -8.99 27.72 -1.11
CA ILE A 540 -10.44 27.51 -0.95
C ILE A 540 -11.02 28.41 0.14
N ILE A 541 -12.32 28.66 0.11
CA ILE A 541 -12.97 29.43 1.18
C ILE A 541 -13.29 28.50 2.36
N TRP A 542 -12.88 28.85 3.57
CA TRP A 542 -13.00 27.97 4.74
C TRP A 542 -14.43 27.91 5.32
N ASP A 543 -15.23 28.97 5.20
CA ASP A 543 -16.51 29.13 5.91
C ASP A 543 -17.76 29.06 5.02
N SER A 544 -17.59 28.97 3.71
CA SER A 544 -18.69 29.04 2.77
C SER A 544 -18.45 28.20 1.52
N LYS A 545 -19.55 27.75 0.91
CA LYS A 545 -19.49 26.97 -0.32
C LYS A 545 -18.83 27.80 -1.41
N SER A 546 -17.89 27.19 -2.13
CA SER A 546 -17.15 27.83 -3.21
C SER A 546 -16.92 26.84 -4.34
N THR A 547 -16.50 27.34 -5.50
CA THR A 547 -16.13 26.51 -6.65
C THR A 547 -14.72 26.93 -7.06
N ILE A 548 -13.84 25.95 -7.25
CA ILE A 548 -12.48 26.18 -7.73
C ILE A 548 -12.24 25.45 -9.04
N GLU A 549 -11.22 25.89 -9.77
CA GLU A 549 -10.76 25.26 -11.00
C GLU A 549 -9.29 24.88 -10.83
N LEU A 550 -8.98 23.61 -11.06
CA LEU A 550 -7.62 23.07 -11.08
C LEU A 550 -7.18 22.85 -12.52
N TYR A 551 -5.89 23.05 -12.80
CA TYR A 551 -5.35 23.01 -14.17
C TYR A 551 -4.24 21.95 -14.27
N PRO A 552 -4.60 20.68 -14.54
CA PRO A 552 -3.62 19.64 -14.79
C PRO A 552 -2.74 19.97 -16.00
N VAL A 553 -1.51 19.42 -16.00
CA VAL A 553 -0.64 19.46 -17.18
C VAL A 553 -0.93 18.24 -18.05
N TYR A 554 -1.34 18.49 -19.29
CA TYR A 554 -1.68 17.47 -20.27
C TYR A 554 -0.57 17.29 -21.32
N PHE A 555 -0.29 16.05 -21.69
CA PHE A 555 0.59 15.69 -22.82
C PHE A 555 -0.24 15.05 -23.93
N GLY A 556 -0.28 15.67 -25.11
CA GLY A 556 -1.11 15.25 -26.24
C GLY A 556 -2.02 16.38 -26.72
N ASN A 557 -2.87 16.08 -27.71
CA ASN A 557 -3.70 17.09 -28.38
C ASN A 557 -5.19 16.73 -28.47
N ASN A 558 -5.56 15.49 -28.12
CA ASN A 558 -6.91 14.98 -28.28
C ASN A 558 -7.59 14.80 -26.91
N SER A 559 -8.92 14.75 -26.92
CA SER A 559 -9.68 14.53 -25.70
C SER A 559 -9.68 13.06 -25.25
N ARG A 560 -9.89 12.86 -23.94
CA ARG A 560 -10.08 11.56 -23.29
C ARG A 560 -11.29 11.65 -22.38
N ILE A 561 -12.01 10.53 -22.24
CA ILE A 561 -13.17 10.44 -21.35
C ILE A 561 -12.71 9.91 -20.00
N TYR A 562 -13.02 10.64 -18.93
CA TYR A 562 -12.75 10.25 -17.55
C TYR A 562 -14.02 10.28 -16.70
N SER A 563 -14.07 9.37 -15.73
CA SER A 563 -14.74 9.57 -14.46
C SER A 563 -13.70 10.12 -13.48
N ILE A 564 -14.01 11.19 -12.77
CA ILE A 564 -13.07 11.86 -11.87
C ILE A 564 -13.65 11.88 -10.47
N SER A 565 -12.89 11.43 -9.48
CA SER A 565 -13.26 11.50 -8.05
C SER A 565 -12.18 12.22 -7.24
N LEU A 566 -12.54 12.57 -6.01
CA LEU A 566 -11.60 13.00 -4.98
C LEU A 566 -11.32 11.80 -4.08
N ASP A 567 -10.12 11.78 -3.53
CA ASP A 567 -9.70 10.79 -2.57
C ASP A 567 -8.89 11.42 -1.43
N GLY A 568 -8.90 10.79 -0.26
CA GLY A 568 -8.33 11.31 0.98
C GLY A 568 -9.13 12.48 1.60
N PRO A 569 -8.57 13.23 2.58
CA PRO A 569 -9.28 14.25 3.37
C PRO A 569 -10.09 15.29 2.57
N VAL A 570 -9.69 15.58 1.33
CA VAL A 570 -10.40 16.50 0.41
C VAL A 570 -11.78 16.02 0.00
N GLU A 571 -12.09 14.72 0.05
CA GLU A 571 -13.41 14.17 -0.27
C GLU A 571 -14.50 14.69 0.69
N ARG A 572 -14.12 14.94 1.96
CA ARG A 572 -15.04 15.37 3.03
C ARG A 572 -15.53 16.80 2.84
N ILE A 573 -14.78 17.58 2.06
CA ILE A 573 -15.02 19.01 1.83
C ILE A 573 -15.28 19.35 0.36
N GLY A 574 -15.26 18.39 -0.56
CA GLY A 574 -15.25 18.67 -1.99
C GLY A 574 -15.98 17.62 -2.82
N THR A 575 -16.46 18.04 -4.00
CA THR A 575 -17.04 17.14 -5.01
C THR A 575 -16.60 17.54 -6.41
N VAL A 576 -16.30 16.57 -7.27
CA VAL A 576 -15.85 16.85 -8.64
C VAL A 576 -17.05 17.08 -9.57
N VAL A 577 -17.12 18.28 -10.14
CA VAL A 577 -18.17 18.66 -11.12
C VAL A 577 -17.77 18.24 -12.53
N THR A 578 -16.50 18.38 -12.88
CA THR A 578 -15.99 18.02 -14.21
C THR A 578 -16.00 16.51 -14.40
N GLN A 579 -16.70 16.03 -15.43
CA GLN A 579 -16.84 14.62 -15.76
C GLN A 579 -16.91 14.43 -17.28
N GLY A 580 -16.59 13.23 -17.76
CA GLY A 580 -16.76 12.84 -19.15
C GLY A 580 -15.60 13.29 -20.03
N ASN A 581 -15.88 13.92 -21.17
CA ASN A 581 -14.87 14.18 -22.20
C ASN A 581 -14.04 15.44 -21.89
N ILE A 582 -12.75 15.26 -21.59
CA ILE A 582 -11.80 16.31 -21.19
C ILE A 582 -10.82 16.58 -22.33
N ASN A 583 -10.64 17.84 -22.70
CA ASN A 583 -9.62 18.33 -23.64
C ASN A 583 -8.38 18.82 -22.89
N THR A 584 -7.26 18.97 -23.58
CA THR A 584 -5.96 19.33 -22.99
C THR A 584 -5.84 20.78 -22.49
N SER A 585 -6.90 21.58 -22.62
CA SER A 585 -7.02 22.93 -22.08
C SER A 585 -8.07 23.05 -20.98
N ASP A 586 -8.79 21.97 -20.69
CA ASP A 586 -9.92 22.02 -19.77
C ASP A 586 -9.42 22.00 -18.32
N SER A 587 -10.05 22.81 -17.48
CA SER A 587 -9.85 22.77 -16.04
C SER A 587 -10.77 21.72 -15.40
N ILE A 588 -10.34 21.23 -14.23
CA ILE A 588 -11.14 20.36 -13.38
C ILE A 588 -11.82 21.23 -12.34
N THR A 589 -13.14 21.32 -12.44
CA THR A 589 -13.98 22.12 -11.54
C THR A 589 -14.37 21.28 -10.33
N LEU A 590 -14.12 21.83 -9.15
CA LEU A 590 -14.49 21.25 -7.86
C LEU A 590 -15.48 22.18 -7.16
N ASP A 591 -16.58 21.63 -6.66
CA ASP A 591 -17.45 22.30 -5.71
C ASP A 591 -16.96 21.98 -4.29
N ILE A 592 -16.58 23.02 -3.55
CA ILE A 592 -16.10 22.95 -2.18
C ILE A 592 -17.24 23.28 -1.22
N ASN A 593 -17.48 22.37 -0.29
CA ASN A 593 -18.40 22.54 0.81
C ASN A 593 -17.68 22.22 2.14
N PRO A 594 -17.19 23.24 2.85
CA PRO A 594 -16.39 23.02 4.06
C PRO A 594 -17.07 22.22 5.17
N ASN A 595 -18.41 22.16 5.21
CA ASN A 595 -19.20 21.41 6.21
C ASN A 595 -18.82 21.68 7.68
N GLY A 596 -18.18 22.83 7.97
CA GLY A 596 -17.65 23.15 9.30
C GLY A 596 -16.39 22.37 9.69
N LEU A 597 -15.75 21.67 8.74
CA LEU A 597 -14.54 20.88 8.94
C LEU A 597 -13.25 21.68 8.73
N LEU A 598 -13.33 22.90 8.20
CA LEU A 598 -12.17 23.74 7.89
C LEU A 598 -12.07 24.93 8.84
N GLU A 599 -10.84 25.21 9.27
CA GLU A 599 -10.44 26.47 9.89
C GLU A 599 -9.54 27.28 8.95
N PRO A 600 -9.39 28.61 9.14
CA PRO A 600 -8.48 29.42 8.34
C PRO A 600 -7.07 28.82 8.23
N GLY A 601 -6.62 28.63 6.99
CA GLY A 601 -5.46 27.87 6.46
C GLY A 601 -5.10 26.57 7.13
N MET A 602 -6.13 25.85 7.55
CA MET A 602 -6.10 24.41 7.46
C MET A 602 -5.80 23.97 6.02
N ILE A 603 -5.00 22.92 5.90
CA ILE A 603 -4.64 22.29 4.63
C ILE A 603 -5.40 20.98 4.53
N ALA A 604 -6.10 20.79 3.41
CA ALA A 604 -6.67 19.50 3.03
C ALA A 604 -5.85 18.95 1.86
N LYS A 605 -5.18 17.81 2.09
CA LYS A 605 -4.46 17.06 1.07
C LYS A 605 -5.32 15.89 0.58
N GLY A 606 -5.04 15.41 -0.61
CA GLY A 606 -5.56 14.16 -1.15
C GLY A 606 -5.32 14.12 -2.66
N ASP A 607 -6.12 13.36 -3.39
CA ASP A 607 -5.89 13.10 -4.80
C ASP A 607 -7.10 13.40 -5.68
N LEU A 608 -6.83 13.85 -6.91
CA LEU A 608 -7.76 13.72 -8.01
C LEU A 608 -7.53 12.37 -8.70
N VAL A 609 -8.53 11.50 -8.65
CA VAL A 609 -8.48 10.17 -9.23
C VAL A 609 -9.19 10.18 -10.59
N PHE A 610 -8.44 10.00 -11.68
CA PHE A 610 -8.94 9.94 -13.04
C PHE A 610 -9.05 8.48 -13.49
N ILE A 611 -10.25 8.05 -13.86
CA ILE A 611 -10.50 6.69 -14.34
C ILE A 611 -11.07 6.76 -15.74
N ASP A 612 -10.36 6.18 -16.70
CA ASP A 612 -10.75 6.24 -18.10
C ASP A 612 -11.76 5.14 -18.49
N ASN A 613 -12.13 5.09 -19.78
CA ASN A 613 -13.03 4.07 -20.32
C ASN A 613 -12.44 2.64 -20.35
N LYS A 614 -11.13 2.48 -20.14
CA LYS A 614 -10.43 1.19 -20.02
C LYS A 614 -10.25 0.74 -18.58
N LYS A 615 -10.65 1.56 -17.60
CA LYS A 615 -10.44 1.39 -16.15
C LYS A 615 -8.99 1.59 -15.74
N THR A 616 -8.23 2.35 -16.53
CA THR A 616 -6.91 2.79 -16.11
C THR A 616 -7.09 3.97 -15.16
N GLU A 617 -6.52 3.85 -13.97
CA GLU A 617 -6.52 4.87 -12.95
C GLU A 617 -5.25 5.73 -13.04
N GLN A 618 -5.41 7.03 -12.84
CA GLN A 618 -4.32 7.97 -12.70
C GLN A 618 -4.63 8.97 -11.59
N ARG A 619 -3.73 9.10 -10.61
CA ARG A 619 -3.86 10.02 -9.48
C ARG A 619 -3.01 11.28 -9.70
N ILE A 620 -3.57 12.43 -9.33
CA ILE A 620 -2.85 13.70 -9.27
C ILE A 620 -3.00 14.26 -7.85
N PRO A 621 -1.90 14.41 -7.10
CA PRO A 621 -1.96 14.97 -5.76
C PRO A 621 -2.51 16.39 -5.78
N ILE A 622 -3.37 16.72 -4.83
CA ILE A 622 -3.92 18.06 -4.65
C ILE A 622 -3.72 18.57 -3.22
N ILE A 623 -3.46 19.87 -3.10
CA ILE A 623 -3.34 20.57 -1.82
C ILE A 623 -4.29 21.78 -1.84
N LEU A 624 -5.33 21.71 -1.02
CA LEU A 624 -6.31 22.78 -0.86
C LEU A 624 -6.05 23.52 0.45
N THR A 625 -5.63 24.78 0.35
CA THR A 625 -5.36 25.62 1.52
C THR A 625 -6.53 26.56 1.75
N SER A 626 -7.11 26.55 2.95
CA SER A 626 -8.23 27.44 3.23
C SER A 626 -7.78 28.91 3.38
N ASN A 627 -8.58 29.85 2.90
CA ASN A 627 -8.22 31.26 2.80
C ASN A 627 -8.15 31.97 4.17
N TYR A 628 -7.33 33.01 4.24
CA TYR A 628 -7.18 33.89 5.40
C TYR A 628 -7.53 35.34 5.05
N ASP A 629 -8.21 36.03 5.96
CA ASP A 629 -8.45 37.47 5.90
C ASP A 629 -7.62 38.18 6.99
N LEU A 630 -6.29 38.19 6.83
CA LEU A 630 -5.37 38.87 7.74
C LEU A 630 -4.34 39.72 6.96
N PRO A 631 -4.27 41.05 7.19
CA PRO A 631 -3.18 41.86 6.66
C PRO A 631 -1.90 41.37 7.35
N PHE A 632 -0.81 41.17 6.60
CA PHE A 632 0.51 40.64 7.02
C PHE A 632 0.74 39.13 6.86
N MET A 633 -0.22 38.31 6.42
CA MET A 633 0.00 36.86 6.24
C MET A 633 0.90 36.51 5.05
N ASP A 634 0.99 37.34 3.99
CA ASP A 634 1.98 37.15 2.91
C ASP A 634 3.41 37.08 3.44
N LEU A 635 3.70 37.85 4.49
CA LEU A 635 4.99 37.83 5.18
C LEU A 635 5.16 36.53 5.99
N ILE A 636 4.07 36.01 6.58
CA ILE A 636 4.07 34.77 7.36
C ILE A 636 4.19 33.55 6.44
N ASN A 637 3.47 33.48 5.33
CA ASN A 637 3.62 32.43 4.31
C ASN A 637 5.00 32.50 3.64
N TRP A 638 5.50 33.71 3.36
CA TRP A 638 6.87 33.85 2.90
C TRP A 638 7.87 33.35 3.95
N LEU A 639 7.60 33.55 5.24
CA LEU A 639 8.39 33.03 6.36
C LEU A 639 8.12 31.56 6.72
N SER A 640 7.07 30.91 6.22
CA SER A 640 6.79 29.49 6.49
C SER A 640 7.58 28.58 5.56
N ILE A 641 8.01 29.10 4.40
CA ILE A 641 8.96 28.45 3.50
C ILE A 641 10.32 28.33 4.22
N PRO A 642 10.82 27.11 4.52
CA PRO A 642 11.99 26.92 5.38
C PRO A 642 13.25 27.68 4.93
N SER A 643 13.51 27.73 3.62
CA SER A 643 14.64 28.48 3.05
C SER A 643 14.57 29.99 3.32
N ASN A 644 13.37 30.57 3.31
CA ASN A 644 13.16 31.99 3.62
C ASN A 644 13.29 32.25 5.13
N THR A 645 12.72 31.39 5.97
CA THR A 645 12.86 31.46 7.43
C THR A 645 14.33 31.42 7.85
N LEU A 646 15.06 30.43 7.32
CA LEU A 646 16.48 30.24 7.61
C LEU A 646 17.31 31.45 7.18
N THR A 647 16.99 32.03 6.02
CA THR A 647 17.62 33.26 5.54
C THR A 647 17.37 34.43 6.48
N VAL A 648 16.13 34.63 6.93
CA VAL A 648 15.79 35.73 7.86
C VAL A 648 16.45 35.54 9.22
N ILE A 649 16.48 34.32 9.75
CA ILE A 649 17.14 34.00 11.02
C ILE A 649 18.64 34.25 10.92
N THR A 650 19.30 33.73 9.88
CA THR A 650 20.76 33.87 9.70
C THR A 650 21.18 35.31 9.45
N VAL A 651 20.41 36.07 8.65
CA VAL A 651 20.63 37.52 8.43
C VAL A 651 20.38 38.34 9.70
N SER A 652 19.35 38.01 10.47
CA SER A 652 19.06 38.67 11.76
C SER A 652 20.16 38.39 12.78
N LEU A 653 20.65 37.15 12.86
CA LEU A 653 21.79 36.78 13.69
C LEU A 653 23.08 37.47 13.24
N PHE A 654 23.31 37.57 11.93
CA PHE A 654 24.44 38.32 11.37
C PHE A 654 24.38 39.79 11.80
N PHE A 655 23.24 40.46 11.65
CA PHE A 655 23.10 41.86 12.05
C PHE A 655 23.18 42.05 13.56
N SER A 656 22.63 41.13 14.36
CA SER A 656 22.82 41.09 15.80
C SER A 656 24.31 41.00 16.15
N LEU A 657 25.05 40.10 15.49
CA LEU A 657 26.48 39.93 15.70
C LEU A 657 27.34 41.05 15.10
N VAL A 658 26.87 41.84 14.13
CA VAL A 658 27.63 42.98 13.60
C VAL A 658 27.37 44.25 14.42
N PHE A 659 26.12 44.49 14.81
CA PHE A 659 25.68 45.72 15.47
C PHE A 659 25.60 45.64 16.99
N ASN A 660 25.79 44.47 17.60
CA ASN A 660 26.00 44.34 19.04
C ASN A 660 27.40 44.86 19.41
N THR A 661 27.58 46.17 19.29
CA THR A 661 28.70 46.96 19.78
C THR A 661 28.12 48.01 20.72
N ARG A 662 27.82 47.62 21.97
CA ARG A 662 27.93 48.49 23.16
C ARG A 662 27.62 47.74 24.46
N ASN A 663 28.68 47.38 25.20
CA ASN A 663 29.05 48.02 26.47
C ASN A 663 30.02 47.12 27.25
N LYS A 664 31.32 47.35 27.06
CA LYS A 664 32.31 47.32 28.13
C LYS A 664 33.33 48.42 27.86
#